data_AF-A0A0U1KMN8-F1
#
_entry.id   AF-A0A0U1KMN8-F1
#
_cell.length_a   1.000
_cell.length_b   1.000
_cell.length_c   1.000
_cell.angle_alpha   90.00
_cell.angle_beta   90.00
_cell.angle_gamma   90.00
#
_symmetry.space_group_name_H-M   'P 1'
#
loop_
_entity.id
_entity.type
_entity.pdbx_description
1 polymer ?
#
loop_
_entity_poly.entity_id
_entity_poly.type
_entity_poly.pdbx_seq_one_letter_code
_entity_poly.pdbx_strand_id
1 'polypeptide(L)'
;MLKRIINILLIMLLVLTNYAPVLEVHAASGEESGTTYYVSTLNGRDSNDGKSEDSAFYSLRKINELELQPGDKVLLEAGSVFNDGYLHIQGSGAEGSPIVIDKYGEGENPQIQTNGQGIWYQNYGTVLDNPGHKYKGYVSSSILLYDVEYIEINNLDISNASNLDEGYSDLDKMNRTGVAAVAQNKGTLNHIYLNDLNIHDVHGNVYDKHMNNGGIYFTIFKPTNEAETGIPRYNDVRIENNVVKNTSRWGIAVGYTAYSSHFKGIGELPDDLMEKYGSSNVVIRNNYIKDPGGDAITTMYLDRPLVEYNVSDGAAREINDEVYSETSFGKVAAGIWPWKSKNAVFQYNEAFDTNYNQDGQAWDADWGDGTIYQYNYSYNNAGGAIMICCGRDYVVNSVFRYNISQNDLSGVLNLPSNALAHFYNNTFYIKEGVPFIRDGMTGGIAVVENNIIYNAGDPKEENWTKNSNITYSNNIYYNYTNTPESDEFAITADPQLVDPGSAPTATTGNGPGVTLTHDRSAFSGYQLKDTSPAINNGKYIANNGGEDFFGYEVTGTPDIGAYESDVVSVKIYSDKYTIDGTDIIGIGNDVTVEDFLNAISYDTALEVEVLDKDGNVMDSNDVVKPGFAFRFSHGDTEKTYTVFTNFNNQLMNSVYMVDEESKKIFVPILENNPTDVEEFKNGISVDSAADVKVFDGNNEVTEGVLSDGMLMKITAQNGKENTYTITVKNHYHYAFDFVNGQQGNVWYAQKKVNGEYINMTSFSSQYATWDGKNWAAVGLQGGINDPITEETHGLLVDSLTKSNDEQGHSMAYNVPKTGVIKLSLKDGEPYLRMAPNSGGDVVLTFTLNGEPISDSYILPNDGTPADVEPIEVEVEKGDFLRIELVNEGSPTSPSAHITPLIAYKDVNMSQPEVDTTELQNLITTAEAITNDDEIYTKASFDVLQTAIADAKDALEAVETESDVDTAVDALQAAMDQLEEVVVDPNPNPDPDPDPDPDPDPEVDVTALEALLKKVKAISNDDGTYTSDSYEALQTAIAKADADIDTIETEAELDTAINALQAAMDELEKADEDSEGNGSEDTDEELPNTATPMYNWMLLGIALVIIGLAALFPVRKYKNLSN
;
A
#
# COMPACT_ATOMS: atom_id res chain seq x y z
N MET A 1 -6.55 10.95 -69.02
CA MET A 1 -7.02 12.35 -68.94
C MET A 1 -7.17 12.85 -67.51
N LEU A 2 -7.54 11.99 -66.54
CA LEU A 2 -7.65 12.36 -65.12
C LEU A 2 -6.35 12.91 -64.48
N LYS A 3 -5.18 12.37 -64.83
CA LYS A 3 -3.87 12.86 -64.35
C LYS A 3 -3.43 14.24 -64.90
N ARG A 4 -4.05 14.75 -65.97
CA ARG A 4 -3.79 16.12 -66.47
C ARG A 4 -4.74 17.16 -65.88
N ILE A 5 -5.88 16.74 -65.34
CA ILE A 5 -6.85 17.64 -64.69
C ILE A 5 -6.44 17.88 -63.24
N ILE A 6 -5.95 16.85 -62.54
CA ILE A 6 -5.48 16.95 -61.15
C ILE A 6 -4.23 17.87 -61.04
N ASN A 7 -3.29 17.80 -61.98
CA ASN A 7 -2.11 18.68 -61.97
C ASN A 7 -2.43 20.15 -62.33
N ILE A 8 -3.53 20.41 -63.06
CA ILE A 8 -3.95 21.79 -63.38
C ILE A 8 -4.71 22.40 -62.19
N LEU A 9 -5.46 21.59 -61.41
CA LEU A 9 -6.10 22.01 -60.16
C LEU A 9 -5.09 22.28 -59.04
N LEU A 10 -4.02 21.49 -58.92
CA LEU A 10 -2.95 21.77 -57.95
C LEU A 10 -2.12 23.02 -58.28
N ILE A 11 -1.95 23.39 -59.55
CA ILE A 11 -1.24 24.61 -59.94
C ILE A 11 -2.15 25.85 -59.83
N MET A 12 -3.47 25.71 -59.97
CA MET A 12 -4.41 26.82 -59.73
C MET A 12 -4.65 27.11 -58.24
N LEU A 13 -4.51 26.13 -57.33
CA LEU A 13 -4.58 26.37 -55.89
C LEU A 13 -3.33 27.07 -55.32
N LEU A 14 -2.19 27.02 -56.03
CA LEU A 14 -0.91 27.60 -55.57
C LEU A 14 -0.64 29.04 -56.07
N VAL A 15 -1.52 29.65 -56.88
CA VAL A 15 -1.28 30.96 -57.51
C VAL A 15 -2.41 31.99 -57.29
N LEU A 16 -3.41 31.73 -56.44
CA LEU A 16 -4.59 32.60 -56.29
C LEU A 16 -4.85 33.19 -54.89
N THR A 17 -3.82 33.38 -54.05
CA THR A 17 -3.99 34.17 -52.81
C THR A 17 -3.11 35.42 -52.69
N ASN A 18 -2.31 35.76 -53.71
CA ASN A 18 -1.74 37.10 -53.80
C ASN A 18 -2.67 37.98 -54.66
N TYR A 19 -3.12 39.09 -54.08
CA TYR A 19 -3.96 40.17 -54.64
C TYR A 19 -5.49 40.07 -54.40
N ALA A 20 -5.88 40.33 -53.15
CA ALA A 20 -7.12 41.05 -52.83
C ALA A 20 -6.79 42.19 -51.84
N PRO A 21 -7.47 43.35 -51.94
CA PRO A 21 -7.04 44.58 -51.28
C PRO A 21 -7.13 44.45 -49.75
N VAL A 22 -6.06 44.90 -49.08
CA VAL A 22 -6.01 45.12 -47.63
C VAL A 22 -7.11 46.14 -47.29
N LEU A 23 -8.26 45.65 -46.84
CA LEU A 23 -9.09 46.39 -45.91
C LEU A 23 -8.38 46.25 -44.57
N GLU A 24 -7.81 47.35 -44.07
CA GLU A 24 -7.30 47.47 -42.71
C GLU A 24 -8.47 47.21 -41.73
N VAL A 25 -8.70 45.95 -41.40
CA VAL A 25 -9.24 45.60 -40.11
C VAL A 25 -8.05 45.74 -39.18
N HIS A 26 -8.00 46.85 -38.45
CA HIS A 26 -7.18 46.95 -37.26
C HIS A 26 -7.69 45.88 -36.30
N ALA A 27 -7.13 44.67 -36.38
CA ALA A 27 -7.12 43.78 -35.24
C ALA A 27 -6.47 44.59 -34.13
N ALA A 28 -7.19 44.79 -33.03
CA ALA A 28 -6.53 45.18 -31.79
C ALA A 28 -5.50 44.08 -31.54
N SER A 29 -4.23 44.40 -31.76
CA SER A 29 -3.12 43.66 -31.15
C SER A 29 -3.50 43.51 -29.69
N GLY A 30 -3.71 42.29 -29.21
CA GLY A 30 -3.59 42.05 -27.77
C GLY A 30 -2.22 42.60 -27.41
N GLU A 31 -2.19 43.67 -26.61
CA GLU A 31 -0.94 44.25 -26.14
C GLU A 31 -0.11 43.11 -25.52
N GLU A 32 1.16 42.97 -25.90
CA GLU A 32 2.11 42.27 -25.05
C GLU A 32 2.05 42.98 -23.69
N SER A 33 1.36 42.35 -22.74
CA SER A 33 1.22 42.86 -21.38
C SER A 33 2.57 42.67 -20.68
N GLY A 34 3.35 43.74 -20.56
CA GLY A 34 4.63 43.73 -19.85
C GLY A 34 5.64 44.74 -20.42
N THR A 35 6.54 45.25 -19.58
CA THR A 35 7.66 46.11 -19.99
C THR A 35 8.93 45.27 -20.08
N THR A 36 9.63 45.34 -21.22
CA THR A 36 10.99 44.78 -21.34
C THR A 36 12.03 45.83 -20.96
N TYR A 37 12.87 45.50 -19.99
CA TYR A 37 14.00 46.28 -19.52
C TYR A 37 15.31 45.66 -20.00
N TYR A 38 16.21 46.47 -20.54
CA TYR A 38 17.52 46.07 -21.03
C TYR A 38 18.62 46.63 -20.13
N VAL A 39 19.63 45.82 -19.82
CA VAL A 39 20.77 46.22 -18.99
C VAL A 39 22.09 45.77 -19.63
N SER A 40 23.05 46.70 -19.75
CA SER A 40 24.33 46.48 -20.43
C SER A 40 25.45 47.25 -19.73
N THR A 41 26.53 46.57 -19.33
CA THR A 41 27.74 47.27 -18.86
C THR A 41 28.64 47.76 -20.00
N LEU A 42 28.38 47.32 -21.24
CA LEU A 42 29.17 47.68 -22.42
C LEU A 42 28.71 49.02 -23.02
N ASN A 43 27.39 49.19 -23.14
CA ASN A 43 26.75 50.26 -23.90
C ASN A 43 25.69 51.04 -23.08
N GLY A 44 25.24 50.51 -21.95
CA GLY A 44 24.16 51.09 -21.15
C GLY A 44 24.53 52.34 -20.34
N ARG A 45 23.50 53.06 -19.86
CA ARG A 45 23.62 54.20 -18.92
C ARG A 45 22.43 54.23 -17.97
N ASP A 46 22.67 54.39 -16.67
CA ASP A 46 21.59 54.52 -15.66
C ASP A 46 20.70 55.76 -15.82
N SER A 47 21.07 56.71 -16.69
CA SER A 47 20.23 57.85 -17.05
C SER A 47 19.22 57.53 -18.17
N ASN A 48 19.35 56.38 -18.83
CA ASN A 48 18.41 55.93 -19.85
C ASN A 48 17.12 55.40 -19.19
N ASP A 49 16.10 55.11 -19.99
CA ASP A 49 14.84 54.53 -19.52
C ASP A 49 14.84 53.01 -19.44
N GLY A 50 15.84 52.34 -20.04
CA GLY A 50 15.98 50.89 -20.04
C GLY A 50 15.04 50.16 -20.98
N LYS A 51 14.18 50.84 -21.75
CA LYS A 51 13.05 50.20 -22.48
C LYS A 51 13.38 49.75 -23.90
N SER A 52 14.64 49.88 -24.32
CA SER A 52 15.13 49.38 -25.60
C SER A 52 16.62 49.04 -25.48
N GLU A 53 17.15 48.21 -26.37
CA GLU A 53 18.58 47.86 -26.41
C GLU A 53 19.48 49.12 -26.52
N ASP A 54 19.13 50.06 -27.40
CA ASP A 54 19.86 51.33 -27.60
C ASP A 54 19.78 52.28 -26.39
N SER A 55 18.82 52.06 -25.48
CA SER A 55 18.60 52.84 -24.26
C SER A 55 18.67 51.98 -23.00
N ALA A 56 19.50 50.92 -22.99
CA ALA A 56 19.68 50.05 -21.84
C ALA A 56 20.19 50.79 -20.58
N PHE A 57 19.82 50.29 -19.41
CA PHE A 57 20.45 50.67 -18.14
C PHE A 57 21.90 50.20 -18.10
N TYR A 58 22.74 50.82 -17.24
CA TYR A 58 24.12 50.36 -17.05
C TYR A 58 24.24 49.32 -15.94
N SER A 59 23.50 49.49 -14.84
CA SER A 59 23.67 48.69 -13.63
C SER A 59 22.39 47.96 -13.19
N LEU A 60 22.58 46.81 -12.53
CA LEU A 60 21.50 46.03 -11.90
C LEU A 60 20.79 46.79 -10.77
N ARG A 61 21.40 47.85 -10.21
CA ARG A 61 20.77 48.72 -9.22
C ARG A 61 19.44 49.28 -9.73
N LYS A 62 19.36 49.59 -11.02
CA LYS A 62 18.11 50.09 -11.60
C LYS A 62 16.99 49.06 -11.56
N ILE A 63 17.32 47.78 -11.76
CA ILE A 63 16.34 46.69 -11.66
C ILE A 63 15.92 46.48 -10.20
N ASN A 64 16.85 46.54 -9.24
CA ASN A 64 16.51 46.45 -7.81
C ASN A 64 15.62 47.59 -7.29
N GLU A 65 15.55 48.71 -8.01
CA GLU A 65 14.68 49.85 -7.69
C GLU A 65 13.26 49.70 -8.28
N LEU A 66 13.02 48.71 -9.16
CA LEU A 66 11.74 48.46 -9.82
C LEU A 66 10.93 47.40 -9.07
N GLU A 67 9.62 47.60 -9.05
CA GLU A 67 8.64 46.55 -8.74
C GLU A 67 8.10 46.01 -10.06
N LEU A 68 8.61 44.85 -10.47
CA LEU A 68 8.27 44.21 -11.73
C LEU A 68 6.80 43.74 -11.71
N GLN A 69 6.15 43.86 -12.85
CA GLN A 69 4.73 43.50 -13.05
C GLN A 69 4.60 42.21 -13.85
N PRO A 70 3.42 41.56 -13.86
CA PRO A 70 3.16 40.41 -14.72
C PRO A 70 3.52 40.65 -16.18
N GLY A 71 4.31 39.73 -16.75
CA GLY A 71 4.83 39.78 -18.11
C GLY A 71 6.04 40.69 -18.34
N ASP A 72 6.52 41.41 -17.31
CA ASP A 72 7.76 42.18 -17.42
C ASP A 72 8.97 41.28 -17.71
N LYS A 73 9.91 41.80 -18.49
CA LYS A 73 11.17 41.11 -18.83
C LYS A 73 12.37 41.95 -18.42
N VAL A 74 13.41 41.32 -17.89
CA VAL A 74 14.72 41.93 -17.63
C VAL A 74 15.76 41.19 -18.44
N LEU A 75 16.27 41.84 -19.48
CA LEU A 75 17.24 41.27 -20.41
C LEU A 75 18.63 41.86 -20.15
N LEU A 76 19.59 41.00 -19.82
CA LEU A 76 20.99 41.37 -19.57
C LEU A 76 21.85 41.09 -20.81
N GLU A 77 22.66 42.06 -21.25
CA GLU A 77 23.42 41.93 -22.50
C GLU A 77 24.52 40.88 -22.37
N ALA A 78 24.60 39.97 -23.34
CA ALA A 78 25.66 38.99 -23.47
C ALA A 78 27.06 39.64 -23.35
N GLY A 79 27.95 39.00 -22.59
CA GLY A 79 29.29 39.51 -22.29
C GLY A 79 29.35 40.65 -21.27
N SER A 80 28.23 41.11 -20.71
CA SER A 80 28.24 42.06 -19.59
C SER A 80 28.81 41.42 -18.33
N VAL A 81 29.63 42.18 -17.59
CA VAL A 81 30.12 41.80 -16.26
C VAL A 81 29.68 42.82 -15.22
N PHE A 82 28.79 42.41 -14.32
CA PHE A 82 28.24 43.22 -13.24
C PHE A 82 29.03 42.97 -11.95
N ASN A 83 30.17 43.66 -11.82
CA ASN A 83 30.99 43.64 -10.61
C ASN A 83 30.25 44.26 -9.42
N ASP A 84 30.27 43.57 -8.28
CA ASP A 84 29.55 43.94 -7.05
C ASP A 84 28.03 44.08 -7.27
N GLY A 85 27.52 43.49 -8.36
CA GLY A 85 26.12 43.50 -8.76
C GLY A 85 25.33 42.38 -8.10
N TYR A 86 24.03 42.60 -7.93
CA TYR A 86 23.07 41.60 -7.43
C TYR A 86 21.66 41.98 -7.89
N LEU A 87 20.77 40.99 -7.90
CA LEU A 87 19.34 41.14 -8.23
C LEU A 87 18.48 40.69 -7.05
N HIS A 88 17.94 41.64 -6.30
CA HIS A 88 16.94 41.37 -5.26
C HIS A 88 15.59 41.80 -5.82
N ILE A 89 14.86 40.82 -6.36
CA ILE A 89 13.69 41.07 -7.19
C ILE A 89 12.50 41.48 -6.32
N GLN A 90 11.75 42.47 -6.81
CA GLN A 90 10.50 42.93 -6.22
C GLN A 90 9.39 42.80 -7.26
N GLY A 91 8.21 42.37 -6.81
CA GLY A 91 7.07 42.07 -7.67
C GLY A 91 6.92 40.57 -7.96
N SER A 92 5.77 40.18 -8.48
CA SER A 92 5.45 38.80 -8.89
C SER A 92 4.88 38.83 -10.30
N GLY A 93 5.07 37.75 -11.05
CA GLY A 93 4.33 37.53 -12.27
C GLY A 93 2.89 37.09 -11.99
N ALA A 94 2.24 36.57 -13.04
CA ALA A 94 0.97 35.86 -12.91
C ALA A 94 0.97 34.63 -13.82
N GLU A 95 0.01 33.73 -13.60
CA GLU A 95 -0.23 32.60 -14.50
C GLU A 95 -0.39 33.07 -15.95
N GLY A 96 0.35 32.44 -16.86
CA GLY A 96 0.41 32.83 -18.29
C GLY A 96 1.14 34.15 -18.57
N SER A 97 1.67 34.85 -17.57
CA SER A 97 2.44 36.09 -17.70
C SER A 97 3.53 36.19 -16.62
N PRO A 98 4.52 35.27 -16.64
CA PRO A 98 5.60 35.29 -15.66
C PRO A 98 6.51 36.51 -15.88
N ILE A 99 7.24 36.90 -14.83
CA ILE A 99 8.41 37.75 -14.96
C ILE A 99 9.53 36.92 -15.58
N VAL A 100 10.23 37.45 -16.58
CA VAL A 100 11.35 36.73 -17.22
C VAL A 100 12.65 37.51 -17.05
N ILE A 101 13.67 36.88 -16.47
CA ILE A 101 15.04 37.41 -16.42
C ILE A 101 15.89 36.55 -17.34
N ASP A 102 16.50 37.16 -18.35
CA ASP A 102 17.20 36.40 -19.40
C ASP A 102 18.35 37.21 -20.01
N LYS A 103 19.10 36.57 -20.91
CA LYS A 103 20.13 37.16 -21.77
C LYS A 103 19.51 37.77 -23.03
N TYR A 104 20.08 38.86 -23.52
CA TYR A 104 19.91 39.30 -24.91
C TYR A 104 21.26 39.49 -25.62
N GLY A 105 21.23 39.45 -26.95
CA GLY A 105 22.43 39.50 -27.77
C GLY A 105 23.19 38.18 -27.83
N GLU A 106 24.28 38.16 -28.60
CA GLU A 106 25.07 36.98 -28.90
C GLU A 106 26.35 36.93 -28.06
N GLY A 107 26.76 35.74 -27.61
CA GLY A 107 28.00 35.51 -26.88
C GLY A 107 27.80 34.91 -25.49
N GLU A 108 28.83 35.09 -24.65
CA GLU A 108 28.89 34.56 -23.28
C GLU A 108 27.73 35.07 -22.41
N ASN A 109 27.29 34.24 -21.47
CA ASN A 109 26.24 34.62 -20.52
C ASN A 109 26.66 35.85 -19.70
N PRO A 110 25.72 36.79 -19.43
CA PRO A 110 25.97 37.94 -18.57
C PRO A 110 26.35 37.49 -17.16
N GLN A 111 27.42 38.06 -16.63
CA GLN A 111 28.03 37.65 -15.35
C GLN A 111 27.60 38.56 -14.21
N ILE A 112 26.98 38.00 -13.17
CA ILE A 112 26.70 38.66 -11.90
C ILE A 112 27.78 38.24 -10.90
N GLN A 113 28.73 39.14 -10.64
CA GLN A 113 29.83 38.91 -9.72
C GLN A 113 29.55 39.65 -8.41
N THR A 114 28.86 38.98 -7.48
CA THR A 114 28.31 39.61 -6.28
C THR A 114 29.36 40.00 -5.25
N ASN A 115 30.47 39.28 -5.20
CA ASN A 115 31.63 39.59 -4.35
C ASN A 115 31.30 39.82 -2.86
N GLY A 116 30.30 39.13 -2.31
CA GLY A 116 29.84 39.31 -0.94
C GLY A 116 28.88 40.49 -0.71
N GLN A 117 28.44 41.20 -1.75
CA GLN A 117 27.36 42.20 -1.69
C GLN A 117 25.98 41.53 -1.69
N GLY A 118 24.90 42.24 -2.05
CA GLY A 118 23.55 41.67 -2.03
C GLY A 118 23.15 41.18 -0.65
N ILE A 119 23.44 41.97 0.39
CA ILE A 119 23.27 41.59 1.78
C ILE A 119 21.81 41.77 2.21
N TRP A 120 21.23 40.73 2.79
CA TRP A 120 19.90 40.75 3.40
C TRP A 120 19.90 39.97 4.73
N TYR A 121 18.80 40.06 5.48
CA TYR A 121 18.69 39.41 6.79
C TYR A 121 17.72 38.23 6.74
N GLN A 122 18.25 37.02 6.90
CA GLN A 122 17.46 35.81 7.05
C GLN A 122 17.02 35.62 8.49
N ASN A 123 15.77 35.19 8.70
CA ASN A 123 15.27 34.75 9.99
C ASN A 123 14.07 33.82 9.80
N TYR A 124 14.22 32.53 10.15
CA TYR A 124 13.11 31.57 10.11
C TYR A 124 11.95 31.94 11.05
N GLY A 125 12.18 32.80 12.04
CA GLY A 125 11.18 33.17 13.04
C GLY A 125 10.97 32.13 14.14
N THR A 126 11.61 30.96 14.04
CA THR A 126 11.61 29.89 15.03
C THR A 126 12.94 29.14 15.00
N VAL A 127 13.22 28.43 16.11
CA VAL A 127 14.30 27.42 16.15
C VAL A 127 13.90 26.25 15.26
N LEU A 128 14.88 25.67 14.58
CA LEU A 128 14.70 24.56 13.65
C LEU A 128 14.62 23.21 14.38
N ASP A 129 14.46 22.13 13.63
CA ASP A 129 14.34 20.75 14.14
C ASP A 129 15.50 20.34 15.07
N ASN A 130 16.71 20.78 14.75
CA ASN A 130 17.90 20.67 15.58
C ASN A 130 18.35 22.07 16.06
N PRO A 131 18.37 22.31 17.37
CA PRO A 131 18.70 23.62 17.94
C PRO A 131 20.16 24.05 17.71
N GLY A 132 21.03 23.14 17.24
CA GLY A 132 22.40 23.48 16.84
C GLY A 132 22.49 24.25 15.53
N HIS A 133 21.43 24.27 14.70
CA HIS A 133 21.43 25.00 13.45
C HIS A 133 21.23 26.50 13.64
N LYS A 134 22.02 27.29 12.91
CA LYS A 134 21.79 28.72 12.75
C LYS A 134 20.53 28.94 11.91
N TYR A 135 19.63 29.76 12.41
CA TYR A 135 18.31 30.02 11.80
C TYR A 135 18.07 31.51 11.52
N LYS A 136 19.05 32.36 11.81
CA LYS A 136 18.98 33.80 11.52
C LYS A 136 20.37 34.42 11.39
N GLY A 137 20.48 35.45 10.58
CA GLY A 137 21.74 36.15 10.32
C GLY A 137 21.74 36.87 8.99
N TYR A 138 22.79 37.65 8.75
CA TYR A 138 23.02 38.25 7.44
C TYR A 138 23.49 37.19 6.43
N VAL A 139 22.99 37.32 5.21
CA VAL A 139 23.28 36.47 4.05
C VAL A 139 23.60 37.39 2.87
N SER A 140 24.54 36.99 2.03
CA SER A 140 24.81 37.62 0.73
C SER A 140 24.25 36.75 -0.39
N SER A 141 23.37 37.27 -1.24
CA SER A 141 22.76 36.51 -2.34
C SER A 141 22.88 37.28 -3.64
N SER A 142 23.35 36.59 -4.69
CA SER A 142 23.47 37.18 -6.03
C SER A 142 22.11 37.45 -6.63
N ILE A 143 21.20 36.49 -6.50
CA ILE A 143 19.79 36.63 -6.80
C ILE A 143 18.99 36.29 -5.55
N LEU A 144 18.06 37.16 -5.16
CA LEU A 144 17.12 36.94 -4.07
C LEU A 144 15.68 37.08 -4.60
N LEU A 145 14.92 36.01 -4.43
CA LEU A 145 13.48 35.93 -4.67
C LEU A 145 12.77 35.86 -3.31
N TYR A 146 12.36 37.02 -2.78
CA TYR A 146 11.70 37.10 -1.48
C TYR A 146 10.20 37.34 -1.68
N ASP A 147 9.36 36.34 -1.40
CA ASP A 147 7.92 36.37 -1.69
C ASP A 147 7.63 36.70 -3.17
N VAL A 148 8.39 36.11 -4.09
CA VAL A 148 8.24 36.23 -5.55
C VAL A 148 7.71 34.92 -6.12
N GLU A 149 6.70 35.00 -6.99
CA GLU A 149 6.08 33.87 -7.70
C GLU A 149 5.87 34.23 -9.18
N TYR A 150 5.66 33.22 -10.02
CA TYR A 150 5.58 33.33 -11.48
C TYR A 150 6.80 34.04 -12.06
N ILE A 151 7.97 33.44 -11.90
CA ILE A 151 9.23 33.98 -12.38
C ILE A 151 10.09 32.89 -13.04
N GLU A 152 10.70 33.26 -14.16
CA GLU A 152 11.65 32.44 -14.91
C GLU A 152 13.01 33.17 -14.98
N ILE A 153 14.09 32.49 -14.61
CA ILE A 153 15.45 33.03 -14.68
C ILE A 153 16.29 32.12 -15.55
N ASN A 154 16.86 32.69 -16.61
CA ASN A 154 17.50 31.95 -17.69
C ASN A 154 18.89 32.49 -18.03
N ASN A 155 19.80 31.61 -18.46
CA ASN A 155 21.02 31.95 -19.20
C ASN A 155 21.97 32.95 -18.49
N LEU A 156 22.16 32.82 -17.18
CA LEU A 156 23.03 33.71 -16.38
C LEU A 156 24.29 32.99 -15.89
N ASP A 157 25.37 33.76 -15.75
CA ASP A 157 26.61 33.34 -15.07
C ASP A 157 26.69 34.07 -13.72
N ILE A 158 26.86 33.34 -12.62
CA ILE A 158 26.66 33.85 -11.26
C ILE A 158 27.80 33.41 -10.35
N SER A 159 28.42 34.37 -9.65
CA SER A 159 29.42 34.08 -8.63
C SER A 159 29.30 34.94 -7.39
N ASN A 160 29.75 34.40 -6.25
CA ASN A 160 29.69 35.10 -4.96
C ASN A 160 30.89 34.76 -4.06
N ALA A 161 32.08 34.96 -4.59
CA ALA A 161 33.33 34.86 -3.85
C ALA A 161 33.62 36.18 -3.14
N SER A 162 33.67 36.19 -1.81
CA SER A 162 33.94 37.41 -1.04
C SER A 162 35.32 38.01 -1.34
N ASN A 163 35.37 39.33 -1.50
CA ASN A 163 36.63 40.10 -1.43
C ASN A 163 36.89 40.66 -0.01
N LEU A 164 36.06 40.29 0.98
CA LEU A 164 36.20 40.73 2.37
C LEU A 164 37.32 39.94 3.08
N ASP A 165 37.99 40.58 4.05
CA ASP A 165 39.03 39.98 4.88
C ASP A 165 38.38 39.08 5.97
N GLU A 166 38.06 37.84 5.59
CA GLU A 166 37.48 36.81 6.46
C GLU A 166 38.22 35.47 6.27
N GLY A 167 38.32 34.66 7.32
CA GLY A 167 38.87 33.31 7.22
C GLY A 167 37.90 32.38 6.51
N TYR A 168 38.41 31.54 5.61
CA TYR A 168 37.57 30.66 4.79
C TYR A 168 36.70 29.70 5.62
N SER A 169 37.30 29.16 6.69
CA SER A 169 36.70 28.21 7.63
C SER A 169 36.26 28.85 8.95
N ASP A 170 36.13 30.18 9.01
CA ASP A 170 35.63 30.84 10.23
C ASP A 170 34.18 30.41 10.50
N LEU A 171 33.88 29.98 11.73
CA LEU A 171 32.55 29.50 12.12
C LEU A 171 31.44 30.53 11.85
N ASP A 172 31.76 31.82 12.05
CA ASP A 172 30.84 32.95 11.88
C ASP A 172 30.91 33.60 10.48
N LYS A 173 31.63 33.01 9.52
CA LYS A 173 31.68 33.50 8.13
C LYS A 173 30.28 33.73 7.59
N MET A 174 30.10 34.83 6.84
CA MET A 174 28.79 35.18 6.29
C MET A 174 28.31 34.08 5.32
N ASN A 175 27.03 33.72 5.45
CA ASN A 175 26.38 32.79 4.53
C ASN A 175 26.23 33.42 3.15
N ARG A 176 26.36 32.62 2.08
CA ARG A 176 26.27 33.13 0.71
C ARG A 176 25.47 32.22 -0.20
N THR A 177 24.71 32.80 -1.13
CA THR A 177 24.09 32.05 -2.22
C THR A 177 24.33 32.63 -3.60
N GLY A 178 24.27 31.75 -4.60
CA GLY A 178 24.00 32.13 -5.98
C GLY A 178 22.56 32.64 -6.07
N VAL A 179 21.59 31.73 -5.97
CA VAL A 179 20.14 32.03 -5.96
C VAL A 179 19.54 31.63 -4.61
N ALA A 180 18.91 32.58 -3.92
CA ALA A 180 18.07 32.32 -2.75
C ALA A 180 16.60 32.59 -3.09
N ALA A 181 15.73 31.66 -2.72
CA ALA A 181 14.29 31.86 -2.72
C ALA A 181 13.74 31.73 -1.30
N VAL A 182 12.84 32.64 -0.94
CA VAL A 182 12.24 32.74 0.39
C VAL A 182 10.74 32.90 0.26
N ALA A 183 10.00 31.98 0.87
CA ALA A 183 8.57 32.12 1.12
C ALA A 183 8.35 32.53 2.58
N GLN A 184 7.61 33.61 2.80
CA GLN A 184 7.26 34.08 4.13
C GLN A 184 5.84 34.64 4.21
N ASN A 185 5.46 35.64 3.42
CA ASN A 185 4.24 36.44 3.67
C ASN A 185 3.20 36.39 2.54
N LYS A 186 3.28 35.43 1.62
CA LYS A 186 2.31 35.27 0.52
C LYS A 186 1.67 33.89 0.44
N GLY A 187 1.79 33.07 1.49
CA GLY A 187 1.29 31.70 1.44
C GLY A 187 2.05 30.89 0.39
N THR A 188 1.33 30.15 -0.45
CA THR A 188 1.98 29.31 -1.49
C THR A 188 2.54 30.19 -2.61
N LEU A 189 3.85 30.11 -2.84
CA LEU A 189 4.51 30.71 -4.01
C LEU A 189 4.52 29.71 -5.16
N ASN A 190 4.03 30.14 -6.32
CA ASN A 190 3.89 29.29 -7.49
C ASN A 190 4.95 29.60 -8.55
N HIS A 191 5.30 28.62 -9.38
CA HIS A 191 5.96 28.82 -10.66
C HIS A 191 7.29 29.60 -10.56
N ILE A 192 8.31 28.96 -10.00
CA ILE A 192 9.67 29.51 -9.91
C ILE A 192 10.62 28.61 -10.70
N TYR A 193 11.03 29.07 -11.87
CA TYR A 193 11.85 28.30 -12.80
C TYR A 193 13.26 28.89 -12.90
N LEU A 194 14.27 28.04 -12.69
CA LEU A 194 15.68 28.36 -12.79
C LEU A 194 16.29 27.46 -13.86
N ASN A 195 16.71 28.05 -14.97
CA ASN A 195 17.12 27.29 -16.15
C ASN A 195 18.42 27.82 -16.77
N ASP A 196 19.31 26.90 -17.16
CA ASP A 196 20.58 27.21 -17.85
C ASP A 196 21.48 28.22 -17.08
N LEU A 197 21.50 28.13 -15.75
CA LEU A 197 22.35 28.98 -14.91
C LEU A 197 23.73 28.33 -14.71
N ASN A 198 24.80 29.12 -14.87
CA ASN A 198 26.16 28.75 -14.49
C ASN A 198 26.50 29.42 -13.15
N ILE A 199 26.28 28.71 -12.03
CA ILE A 199 26.53 29.21 -10.67
C ILE A 199 27.86 28.63 -10.19
N HIS A 200 28.83 29.49 -9.89
CA HIS A 200 30.13 29.04 -9.45
C HIS A 200 30.81 29.95 -8.44
N ASP A 201 31.80 29.41 -7.70
CA ASP A 201 32.61 30.16 -6.75
C ASP A 201 31.75 30.90 -5.71
N VAL A 202 30.73 30.23 -5.18
CA VAL A 202 29.89 30.74 -4.08
C VAL A 202 30.52 30.30 -2.77
N HIS A 203 31.45 31.11 -2.25
CA HIS A 203 32.20 30.78 -1.04
C HIS A 203 31.40 31.12 0.23
N GLY A 204 30.31 30.40 0.48
CA GLY A 204 29.51 30.56 1.69
C GLY A 204 30.18 30.03 2.97
N ASN A 205 29.37 29.90 4.02
CA ASN A 205 29.82 29.33 5.29
C ASN A 205 29.99 27.79 5.13
N VAL A 206 31.06 27.22 5.68
CA VAL A 206 31.37 25.77 5.56
C VAL A 206 30.42 24.91 6.40
N TYR A 207 29.84 25.47 7.47
CA TYR A 207 29.16 24.73 8.54
C TYR A 207 27.62 24.83 8.47
N ASP A 208 27.11 26.04 8.26
CA ASP A 208 25.69 26.38 8.42
C ASP A 208 24.80 25.59 7.44
N LYS A 209 23.93 24.73 7.98
CA LYS A 209 23.10 23.80 7.20
C LYS A 209 21.86 24.43 6.52
N HIS A 210 21.23 25.38 7.20
CA HIS A 210 19.88 25.81 6.84
C HIS A 210 19.74 27.32 6.69
N MET A 211 20.83 28.07 6.82
CA MET A 211 20.88 29.39 6.21
C MET A 211 20.83 29.21 4.69
N ASN A 212 20.31 30.19 3.95
CA ASN A 212 20.44 30.22 2.49
C ASN A 212 21.95 30.31 2.21
N ASN A 213 22.57 29.16 1.93
CA ASN A 213 24.02 29.01 1.94
C ASN A 213 24.46 27.87 0.98
N GLY A 214 24.88 28.21 -0.23
CA GLY A 214 25.19 27.25 -1.29
C GLY A 214 24.95 27.81 -2.69
N GLY A 215 24.89 26.96 -3.71
CA GLY A 215 24.55 27.39 -5.07
C GLY A 215 23.13 27.94 -5.16
N ILE A 216 22.14 27.06 -4.95
CA ILE A 216 20.70 27.37 -4.97
C ILE A 216 20.08 26.90 -3.66
N TYR A 217 19.30 27.76 -3.00
CA TYR A 217 18.60 27.41 -1.77
C TYR A 217 17.19 28.01 -1.71
N PHE A 218 16.18 27.17 -1.51
CA PHE A 218 14.79 27.57 -1.26
C PHE A 218 14.41 27.30 0.20
N THR A 219 13.92 28.32 0.90
CA THR A 219 13.59 28.25 2.32
C THR A 219 12.22 28.85 2.63
N ILE A 220 11.62 28.41 3.74
CA ILE A 220 10.29 28.85 4.20
C ILE A 220 10.42 29.40 5.62
N PHE A 221 10.04 30.66 5.82
CA PHE A 221 10.09 31.33 7.13
C PHE A 221 8.70 31.51 7.71
N LYS A 222 8.64 31.70 9.04
CA LYS A 222 7.37 32.01 9.69
C LYS A 222 6.83 33.37 9.19
N PRO A 223 5.57 33.43 8.72
CA PRO A 223 4.92 34.67 8.29
C PRO A 223 4.82 35.67 9.43
N THR A 224 4.76 36.95 9.08
CA THR A 224 4.44 38.00 10.06
C THR A 224 3.00 37.88 10.57
N ASN A 225 2.06 37.46 9.72
CA ASN A 225 0.65 37.22 10.06
C ASN A 225 0.08 36.01 9.29
N GLU A 226 0.31 34.79 9.79
CA GLU A 226 -0.13 33.54 9.16
C GLU A 226 -1.64 33.49 8.86
N ALA A 227 -2.47 34.06 9.74
CA ALA A 227 -3.91 34.04 9.59
C ALA A 227 -4.41 34.85 8.39
N GLU A 228 -3.62 35.83 7.92
CA GLU A 228 -3.94 36.67 6.78
C GLU A 228 -3.29 36.15 5.49
N THR A 229 -2.04 35.70 5.58
CA THR A 229 -1.24 35.32 4.40
C THR A 229 -1.29 33.84 4.07
N GLY A 230 -1.80 33.00 4.99
CA GLY A 230 -1.68 31.55 4.91
C GLY A 230 -0.28 31.04 5.25
N ILE A 231 -0.12 29.71 5.17
CA ILE A 231 1.14 29.00 5.40
C ILE A 231 2.06 29.19 4.18
N PRO A 232 3.27 29.75 4.35
CA PRO A 232 4.22 29.87 3.25
C PRO A 232 4.78 28.51 2.84
N ARG A 233 4.85 28.28 1.54
CA ARG A 233 5.37 27.05 0.92
C ARG A 233 5.59 27.27 -0.58
N TYR A 234 6.14 26.28 -1.27
CA TYR A 234 6.31 26.32 -2.72
C TYR A 234 5.40 25.33 -3.44
N ASN A 235 5.02 25.70 -4.66
CA ASN A 235 4.35 24.85 -5.63
C ASN A 235 4.91 25.17 -7.03
N ASP A 236 5.07 24.16 -7.88
CA ASP A 236 5.57 24.31 -9.26
C ASP A 236 6.95 24.99 -9.31
N VAL A 237 7.97 24.29 -8.79
CA VAL A 237 9.37 24.73 -8.84
C VAL A 237 10.13 23.87 -9.84
N ARG A 238 10.87 24.51 -10.75
CA ARG A 238 11.75 23.81 -11.69
C ARG A 238 13.16 24.34 -11.59
N ILE A 239 14.11 23.42 -11.39
CA ILE A 239 15.54 23.73 -11.39
C ILE A 239 16.16 22.83 -12.45
N GLU A 240 16.41 23.40 -13.63
CA GLU A 240 16.72 22.63 -14.84
C GLU A 240 18.00 23.11 -15.54
N ASN A 241 18.78 22.18 -16.10
CA ASN A 241 19.90 22.52 -17.00
C ASN A 241 21.01 23.39 -16.36
N ASN A 242 21.11 23.43 -15.03
CA ASN A 242 22.05 24.31 -14.34
C ASN A 242 23.40 23.61 -14.10
N VAL A 243 24.47 24.42 -14.10
CA VAL A 243 25.79 24.03 -13.60
C VAL A 243 26.02 24.73 -12.26
N VAL A 244 26.29 23.96 -11.21
CA VAL A 244 26.62 24.48 -9.87
C VAL A 244 27.99 23.95 -9.47
N LYS A 245 28.97 24.85 -9.32
CA LYS A 245 30.37 24.44 -9.13
C LYS A 245 31.10 25.19 -8.04
N ASN A 246 31.89 24.49 -7.22
CA ASN A 246 32.73 25.11 -6.20
C ASN A 246 31.93 26.04 -5.27
N THR A 247 30.88 25.49 -4.64
CA THR A 247 29.96 26.21 -3.76
C THR A 247 30.01 25.66 -2.34
N SER A 248 29.89 26.54 -1.34
CA SER A 248 29.77 26.16 0.07
C SER A 248 28.47 26.74 0.67
N ARG A 249 27.67 25.98 1.42
CA ARG A 249 27.79 24.56 1.76
C ARG A 249 27.09 23.65 0.73
N TRP A 250 25.86 23.95 0.32
CA TRP A 250 25.11 23.11 -0.64
C TRP A 250 25.50 23.39 -2.09
N GLY A 251 25.28 22.39 -2.94
CA GLY A 251 24.95 22.62 -4.35
C GLY A 251 23.55 23.21 -4.47
N ILE A 252 22.52 22.36 -4.42
CA ILE A 252 21.09 22.70 -4.55
C ILE A 252 20.32 22.16 -3.33
N ALA A 253 19.53 23.01 -2.68
CA ALA A 253 18.64 22.62 -1.59
C ALA A 253 17.25 23.25 -1.74
N VAL A 254 16.19 22.46 -1.55
CA VAL A 254 14.82 22.95 -1.73
C VAL A 254 13.90 22.52 -0.59
N GLY A 255 13.24 23.50 0.06
CA GLY A 255 12.04 23.26 0.88
C GLY A 255 12.22 23.26 2.39
N TYR A 256 13.41 23.57 2.91
CA TYR A 256 13.61 23.59 4.36
C TYR A 256 12.74 24.66 5.03
N THR A 257 12.04 24.27 6.11
CA THR A 257 10.88 25.04 6.60
C THR A 257 10.88 25.34 8.10
N ALA A 258 10.39 26.53 8.44
CA ALA A 258 10.03 26.93 9.80
C ALA A 258 8.94 26.03 10.42
N TYR A 259 8.20 25.27 9.61
CA TYR A 259 7.17 24.33 10.06
C TYR A 259 7.71 22.93 10.38
N SER A 260 9.03 22.74 10.39
CA SER A 260 9.68 21.44 10.63
C SER A 260 9.24 20.72 11.90
N SER A 261 8.80 21.45 12.93
CA SER A 261 8.28 20.86 14.17
C SER A 261 7.02 20.02 13.98
N HIS A 262 6.24 20.24 12.91
CA HIS A 262 5.06 19.44 12.60
C HIS A 262 5.41 18.02 12.13
N PHE A 263 6.65 17.79 11.70
CA PHE A 263 7.14 16.50 11.22
C PHE A 263 7.91 15.71 12.30
N LYS A 264 7.97 16.25 13.52
CA LYS A 264 8.74 15.66 14.62
C LYS A 264 8.00 14.45 15.19
N GLY A 265 8.70 13.32 15.31
CA GLY A 265 8.11 12.11 15.89
C GLY A 265 7.28 11.29 14.90
N ILE A 266 7.32 11.63 13.61
CA ILE A 266 6.50 11.01 12.56
C ILE A 266 7.41 10.20 11.62
N GLY A 267 7.05 8.94 11.40
CA GLY A 267 7.64 8.03 10.44
C GLY A 267 6.95 8.12 9.09
N GLU A 268 5.84 7.39 8.96
CA GLU A 268 4.92 7.51 7.82
C GLU A 268 4.33 8.92 7.79
N LEU A 269 4.53 9.63 6.68
CA LEU A 269 4.11 11.01 6.53
C LEU A 269 2.68 11.03 5.95
N PRO A 270 1.67 11.49 6.72
CA PRO A 270 0.30 11.56 6.24
C PRO A 270 0.16 12.52 5.05
N ASP A 271 -0.68 12.19 4.08
CA ASP A 271 -0.89 13.04 2.90
C ASP A 271 -1.47 14.40 3.29
N ASP A 272 -2.36 14.49 4.27
CA ASP A 272 -2.93 15.76 4.77
C ASP A 272 -1.87 16.66 5.45
N LEU A 273 -0.88 16.05 6.12
CA LEU A 273 0.26 16.77 6.68
C LEU A 273 1.12 17.38 5.56
N MET A 274 1.42 16.58 4.53
CA MET A 274 2.22 17.01 3.38
C MET A 274 1.48 18.07 2.57
N GLU A 275 0.20 17.86 2.28
CA GLU A 275 -0.67 18.82 1.60
C GLU A 275 -0.70 20.15 2.33
N LYS A 276 -0.66 20.15 3.67
CA LYS A 276 -0.76 21.37 4.49
C LYS A 276 0.58 22.09 4.70
N TYR A 277 1.65 21.38 4.99
CA TYR A 277 2.93 21.99 5.40
C TYR A 277 4.09 21.72 4.45
N GLY A 278 3.97 20.72 3.58
CA GLY A 278 4.97 20.42 2.55
C GLY A 278 4.91 21.39 1.38
N SER A 279 5.94 21.33 0.53
CA SER A 279 5.93 21.97 -0.79
C SER A 279 5.77 20.90 -1.87
N SER A 280 5.03 21.21 -2.93
CA SER A 280 4.63 20.22 -3.94
C SER A 280 5.11 20.59 -5.35
N ASN A 281 5.01 19.66 -6.29
CA ASN A 281 5.33 19.87 -7.72
C ASN A 281 6.74 20.45 -7.94
N VAL A 282 7.73 19.89 -7.24
CA VAL A 282 9.13 20.27 -7.37
C VAL A 282 9.85 19.31 -8.30
N VAL A 283 10.45 19.85 -9.36
CA VAL A 283 11.26 19.10 -10.32
C VAL A 283 12.69 19.64 -10.34
N ILE A 284 13.67 18.76 -10.09
CA ILE A 284 15.09 19.07 -10.20
C ILE A 284 15.67 18.17 -11.27
N ARG A 285 15.95 18.72 -12.46
CA ARG A 285 16.29 17.90 -13.63
C ARG A 285 17.53 18.40 -14.37
N ASN A 286 18.36 17.47 -14.85
CA ASN A 286 19.48 17.80 -15.73
C ASN A 286 20.40 18.89 -15.17
N ASN A 287 20.76 18.80 -13.88
CA ASN A 287 21.74 19.72 -13.26
C ASN A 287 23.08 19.01 -13.04
N TYR A 288 24.19 19.74 -13.25
CA TYR A 288 25.55 19.27 -12.98
C TYR A 288 26.11 19.96 -11.74
N ILE A 289 26.36 19.21 -10.69
CA ILE A 289 26.86 19.72 -9.42
C ILE A 289 28.30 19.23 -9.25
N LYS A 290 29.26 20.15 -9.28
CA LYS A 290 30.70 19.84 -9.21
C LYS A 290 31.36 20.43 -7.98
N ASP A 291 31.96 19.57 -7.18
CA ASP A 291 32.76 19.89 -6.00
C ASP A 291 32.03 20.84 -5.01
N PRO A 292 30.75 20.57 -4.63
CA PRO A 292 30.12 21.31 -3.55
C PRO A 292 30.83 20.96 -2.22
N GLY A 293 30.89 21.94 -1.31
CA GLY A 293 31.53 21.79 -0.01
C GLY A 293 30.89 20.69 0.83
N GLY A 294 29.56 20.64 0.86
CA GLY A 294 28.75 19.61 1.47
C GLY A 294 27.96 18.81 0.43
N ASP A 295 26.65 18.74 0.62
CA ASP A 295 25.74 17.93 -0.18
C ASP A 295 25.50 18.50 -1.60
N ALA A 296 25.28 17.63 -2.59
CA ALA A 296 25.07 18.08 -3.98
C ALA A 296 23.63 18.53 -4.24
N ILE A 297 22.64 17.65 -4.05
CA ILE A 297 21.22 17.97 -4.19
C ILE A 297 20.45 17.43 -2.98
N THR A 298 19.64 18.27 -2.35
CA THR A 298 18.77 17.83 -1.26
C THR A 298 17.36 18.39 -1.37
N THR A 299 16.36 17.50 -1.40
CA THR A 299 14.94 17.87 -1.25
C THR A 299 14.53 17.82 0.21
N MET A 300 13.75 18.78 0.71
CA MET A 300 13.43 18.90 2.14
C MET A 300 11.95 19.21 2.33
N TYR A 301 11.21 18.38 3.07
CA TYR A 301 9.77 18.57 3.34
C TYR A 301 8.92 18.68 2.06
N LEU A 302 9.27 17.91 1.03
CA LEU A 302 8.58 17.94 -0.26
C LEU A 302 7.60 16.79 -0.41
N ASP A 303 6.47 17.09 -1.02
CA ASP A 303 5.46 16.12 -1.43
C ASP A 303 5.73 15.69 -2.88
N ARG A 304 6.01 14.40 -3.07
CA ARG A 304 6.23 13.73 -4.36
C ARG A 304 7.20 14.49 -5.30
N PRO A 305 8.39 14.93 -4.83
CA PRO A 305 9.35 15.59 -5.72
C PRO A 305 9.94 14.62 -6.75
N LEU A 306 10.27 15.14 -7.93
CA LEU A 306 10.96 14.41 -8.99
C LEU A 306 12.39 14.95 -9.17
N VAL A 307 13.38 14.10 -8.97
CA VAL A 307 14.79 14.43 -9.12
C VAL A 307 15.42 13.50 -10.15
N GLU A 308 15.75 14.02 -11.33
CA GLU A 308 16.20 13.15 -12.42
C GLU A 308 17.21 13.72 -13.41
N TYR A 309 17.96 12.85 -14.06
CA TYR A 309 19.01 13.22 -15.02
C TYR A 309 20.08 14.17 -14.44
N ASN A 310 20.24 14.23 -13.12
CA ASN A 310 21.25 15.07 -12.49
C ASN A 310 22.58 14.32 -12.35
N VAL A 311 23.66 15.06 -12.33
CA VAL A 311 25.01 14.52 -12.11
C VAL A 311 25.65 15.20 -10.90
N SER A 312 25.93 14.41 -9.86
CA SER A 312 26.74 14.81 -8.71
C SER A 312 28.17 14.35 -8.93
N ASP A 313 29.15 15.25 -8.82
CA ASP A 313 30.56 14.94 -9.05
C ASP A 313 31.43 15.63 -7.98
N GLY A 314 32.03 14.84 -7.09
CA GLY A 314 32.94 15.34 -6.06
C GLY A 314 32.25 15.98 -4.85
N ALA A 315 31.04 15.55 -4.50
CA ALA A 315 30.32 16.03 -3.32
C ALA A 315 31.10 15.85 -2.01
N ALA A 316 30.69 16.56 -0.95
CA ALA A 316 31.31 16.57 0.37
C ALA A 316 32.77 17.06 0.40
N ARG A 317 33.15 17.95 -0.52
CA ARG A 317 34.55 18.40 -0.72
C ARG A 317 35.20 18.98 0.54
N GLU A 318 34.41 19.63 1.39
CA GLU A 318 34.86 20.36 2.57
C GLU A 318 34.54 19.63 3.88
N ILE A 319 33.87 18.47 3.82
CA ILE A 319 33.48 17.70 5.01
C ILE A 319 34.65 16.83 5.49
N ASN A 320 35.69 17.49 5.96
CA ASN A 320 36.92 16.86 6.46
C ASN A 320 37.60 17.75 7.52
N ASP A 321 38.53 17.19 8.27
CA ASP A 321 39.19 17.90 9.39
C ASP A 321 40.06 19.09 8.97
N GLU A 322 40.45 19.18 7.69
CA GLU A 322 41.27 20.28 7.17
C GLU A 322 40.45 21.55 6.96
N VAL A 323 39.24 21.43 6.38
CA VAL A 323 38.37 22.58 6.09
C VAL A 323 37.29 22.76 7.16
N TYR A 324 36.66 21.68 7.61
CA TYR A 324 35.62 21.67 8.65
C TYR A 324 36.25 21.61 10.06
N SER A 325 37.07 22.61 10.40
CA SER A 325 38.00 22.55 11.53
C SER A 325 37.45 23.11 12.85
N GLU A 326 36.46 24.00 12.81
CA GLU A 326 36.01 24.74 14.02
C GLU A 326 34.96 24.00 14.86
N THR A 327 34.31 22.96 14.31
CA THR A 327 33.29 22.16 15.01
C THR A 327 33.14 20.78 14.39
N SER A 328 32.62 19.81 15.15
CA SER A 328 32.24 18.49 14.61
C SER A 328 30.74 18.36 14.30
N PHE A 329 29.93 19.34 14.70
CA PHE A 329 28.48 19.31 14.46
C PHE A 329 28.17 19.43 12.96
N GLY A 330 27.39 18.49 12.43
CA GLY A 330 26.96 18.49 11.02
C GLY A 330 28.07 18.18 10.01
N LYS A 331 29.20 17.61 10.45
CA LYS A 331 30.34 17.22 9.59
C LYS A 331 30.06 15.90 8.84
N VAL A 332 28.99 15.91 8.06
CA VAL A 332 28.53 14.82 7.21
C VAL A 332 27.87 15.38 5.96
N ALA A 333 27.95 14.65 4.84
CA ALA A 333 27.24 14.94 3.60
C ALA A 333 27.18 13.70 2.69
N ALA A 334 26.13 13.64 1.86
CA ALA A 334 25.93 12.66 0.79
C ALA A 334 25.81 13.37 -0.58
N GLY A 335 25.63 12.60 -1.66
CA GLY A 335 25.43 13.13 -3.01
C GLY A 335 24.05 13.77 -3.20
N ILE A 336 23.06 12.95 -3.56
CA ILE A 336 21.71 13.38 -3.94
C ILE A 336 20.71 12.63 -3.04
N TRP A 337 19.85 13.35 -2.31
CA TRP A 337 18.99 12.72 -1.28
C TRP A 337 17.78 13.54 -0.79
N PRO A 338 16.75 12.92 -0.18
CA PRO A 338 15.63 13.61 0.45
C PRO A 338 15.74 13.69 1.98
N TRP A 339 15.14 14.74 2.55
CA TRP A 339 14.89 14.94 3.97
C TRP A 339 13.40 15.20 4.19
N LYS A 340 12.77 14.43 5.08
CA LYS A 340 11.35 14.48 5.47
C LYS A 340 10.39 14.68 4.29
N SER A 341 10.67 14.03 3.17
CA SER A 341 9.85 14.09 1.96
C SER A 341 8.99 12.84 1.84
N LYS A 342 7.85 12.95 1.17
CA LYS A 342 6.91 11.86 0.92
C LYS A 342 7.00 11.43 -0.54
N ASN A 343 7.11 10.12 -0.80
CA ASN A 343 7.09 9.52 -2.13
C ASN A 343 8.05 10.20 -3.12
N ALA A 344 9.25 10.55 -2.64
CA ALA A 344 10.26 11.23 -3.44
C ALA A 344 10.87 10.26 -4.46
N VAL A 345 10.90 10.65 -5.74
CA VAL A 345 11.42 9.82 -6.83
C VAL A 345 12.75 10.40 -7.32
N PHE A 346 13.80 9.58 -7.19
CA PHE A 346 15.13 9.85 -7.69
C PHE A 346 15.44 8.87 -8.83
N GLN A 347 15.49 9.37 -10.06
CA GLN A 347 15.69 8.51 -11.21
C GLN A 347 16.64 9.03 -12.27
N TYR A 348 17.34 8.14 -12.98
CA TYR A 348 18.28 8.52 -14.05
C TYR A 348 19.42 9.43 -13.62
N ASN A 349 19.73 9.52 -12.33
CA ASN A 349 20.82 10.36 -11.84
C ASN A 349 22.15 9.61 -11.87
N GLU A 350 23.26 10.35 -11.95
CA GLU A 350 24.61 9.81 -11.81
C GLU A 350 25.36 10.47 -10.65
N ALA A 351 26.09 9.68 -9.87
CA ALA A 351 26.86 10.17 -8.73
C ALA A 351 28.30 9.63 -8.76
N PHE A 352 29.26 10.54 -8.82
CA PHE A 352 30.69 10.27 -8.92
C PHE A 352 31.46 10.86 -7.74
N ASP A 353 32.41 10.09 -7.23
CA ASP A 353 33.52 10.60 -6.41
C ASP A 353 33.11 11.40 -5.17
N THR A 354 31.98 11.08 -4.53
CA THR A 354 31.62 11.67 -3.23
C THR A 354 32.75 11.45 -2.24
N ASN A 355 33.24 12.53 -1.63
CA ASN A 355 34.42 12.52 -0.79
C ASN A 355 34.17 11.80 0.54
N TYR A 356 35.22 11.15 1.05
CA TYR A 356 35.14 10.39 2.30
C TYR A 356 34.77 11.29 3.48
N ASN A 357 33.70 10.93 4.16
CA ASN A 357 33.32 11.44 5.47
C ASN A 357 32.64 10.31 6.27
N GLN A 358 31.97 10.63 7.38
CA GLN A 358 31.22 9.60 8.11
C GLN A 358 30.15 8.96 7.21
N ASP A 359 29.43 9.78 6.43
CA ASP A 359 28.43 9.36 5.45
C ASP A 359 29.15 9.10 4.11
N GLY A 360 29.06 10.01 3.12
CA GLY A 360 29.85 9.97 1.88
C GLY A 360 29.30 9.08 0.77
N GLN A 361 28.03 8.68 0.86
CA GLN A 361 27.34 7.86 -0.14
C GLN A 361 26.92 8.68 -1.36
N ALA A 362 26.72 8.01 -2.49
CA ALA A 362 26.03 8.62 -3.64
C ALA A 362 24.59 9.02 -3.27
N TRP A 363 23.88 8.07 -2.68
CA TRP A 363 22.46 8.15 -2.37
C TRP A 363 22.24 8.02 -0.87
N ASP A 364 21.24 8.73 -0.35
CA ASP A 364 20.76 8.55 1.01
C ASP A 364 19.23 8.59 0.99
N ALA A 365 18.57 7.60 1.57
CA ALA A 365 17.19 7.69 1.98
C ALA A 365 17.21 8.03 3.48
N ASP A 366 17.21 9.32 3.78
CA ASP A 366 17.15 9.81 5.16
C ASP A 366 15.70 9.77 5.66
N TRP A 367 15.45 10.35 6.83
CA TRP A 367 14.15 10.45 7.45
C TRP A 367 13.10 10.89 6.44
N GLY A 368 12.06 10.10 6.22
CA GLY A 368 11.12 10.27 5.12
C GLY A 368 10.26 9.02 4.94
N ASP A 369 9.33 9.10 4.00
CA ASP A 369 8.37 8.03 3.75
C ASP A 369 8.24 7.80 2.23
N GLY A 370 8.52 6.57 1.78
CA GLY A 370 8.31 6.19 0.39
C GLY A 370 9.39 6.67 -0.58
N THR A 371 10.63 6.87 -0.13
CA THR A 371 11.72 7.27 -1.05
C THR A 371 12.01 6.17 -2.06
N ILE A 372 11.98 6.50 -3.36
CA ILE A 372 12.27 5.57 -4.46
C ILE A 372 13.52 6.05 -5.19
N TYR A 373 14.54 5.19 -5.23
CA TYR A 373 15.68 5.31 -6.14
C TYR A 373 15.58 4.27 -7.25
N GLN A 374 15.47 4.72 -8.49
CA GLN A 374 15.43 3.84 -9.66
C GLN A 374 16.26 4.31 -10.85
N TYR A 375 16.88 3.39 -11.58
CA TYR A 375 17.60 3.72 -12.83
C TYR A 375 18.79 4.67 -12.64
N ASN A 376 19.37 4.73 -11.43
CA ASN A 376 20.51 5.59 -11.13
C ASN A 376 21.83 4.84 -11.26
N TYR A 377 22.90 5.59 -11.55
CA TYR A 377 24.26 5.07 -11.62
C TYR A 377 25.18 5.71 -10.59
N SER A 378 25.95 4.92 -9.84
CA SER A 378 26.96 5.43 -8.92
C SER A 378 28.34 4.84 -9.17
N TYR A 379 29.37 5.69 -9.05
CA TYR A 379 30.76 5.29 -9.25
C TYR A 379 31.73 5.94 -8.24
N ASN A 380 32.55 5.09 -7.62
CA ASN A 380 33.70 5.48 -6.78
C ASN A 380 33.36 6.45 -5.63
N ASN A 381 32.15 6.36 -5.07
CA ASN A 381 31.74 7.14 -3.91
C ASN A 381 32.36 6.55 -2.64
N ALA A 382 32.98 7.41 -1.83
CA ALA A 382 33.83 6.96 -0.74
C ALA A 382 33.06 6.31 0.42
N GLY A 383 31.78 6.64 0.59
CA GLY A 383 30.92 6.14 1.67
C GLY A 383 30.03 4.95 1.31
N GLY A 384 29.97 4.56 0.04
CA GLY A 384 29.10 3.49 -0.47
C GLY A 384 28.12 3.98 -1.53
N ALA A 385 27.26 3.08 -2.01
CA ALA A 385 26.24 3.41 -2.99
C ALA A 385 25.06 4.12 -2.31
N ILE A 386 24.47 3.49 -1.30
CA ILE A 386 23.23 3.95 -0.68
C ILE A 386 23.31 3.86 0.85
N MET A 387 22.75 4.87 1.51
CA MET A 387 22.39 4.84 2.92
C MET A 387 20.89 4.85 3.10
N ILE A 388 20.41 4.09 4.09
CA ILE A 388 19.07 4.27 4.63
C ILE A 388 19.27 4.85 6.03
N CYS A 389 19.25 6.18 6.15
CA CYS A 389 19.62 6.79 7.41
C CYS A 389 18.54 6.61 8.46
N CYS A 390 18.85 5.65 9.32
CA CYS A 390 18.88 5.83 10.76
C CYS A 390 17.58 6.10 11.51
N GLY A 391 17.46 5.45 12.68
CA GLY A 391 16.38 5.70 13.62
C GLY A 391 15.05 5.11 13.18
N ARG A 392 15.02 3.76 13.09
CA ARG A 392 13.87 2.86 12.82
C ARG A 392 12.59 3.55 12.37
N ASP A 393 11.91 4.24 13.29
CA ASP A 393 10.58 4.79 13.09
C ASP A 393 10.53 6.10 12.27
N TYR A 394 11.63 6.55 11.65
CA TYR A 394 11.69 7.84 10.92
C TYR A 394 12.00 7.76 9.44
N VAL A 395 12.47 6.61 8.96
CA VAL A 395 12.70 6.30 7.54
C VAL A 395 11.97 5.01 7.23
N VAL A 396 10.93 5.10 6.40
CA VAL A 396 10.00 3.99 6.13
C VAL A 396 9.70 3.89 4.64
N ASN A 397 9.36 2.68 4.20
CA ASN A 397 8.90 2.40 2.84
C ASN A 397 9.91 2.77 1.74
N SER A 398 11.21 2.77 2.05
CA SER A 398 12.26 3.08 1.07
C SER A 398 12.48 1.94 0.09
N VAL A 399 12.55 2.26 -1.20
CA VAL A 399 12.79 1.33 -2.31
C VAL A 399 14.05 1.74 -3.08
N PHE A 400 14.95 0.80 -3.32
CA PHE A 400 16.14 0.98 -4.15
C PHE A 400 16.15 -0.11 -5.22
N ARG A 401 15.81 0.24 -6.47
CA ARG A 401 15.59 -0.74 -7.54
C ARG A 401 16.20 -0.38 -8.88
N TYR A 402 16.57 -1.37 -9.70
CA TYR A 402 17.06 -1.13 -11.07
C TYR A 402 18.20 -0.10 -11.14
N ASN A 403 19.06 -0.04 -10.13
CA ASN A 403 20.23 0.83 -10.11
C ASN A 403 21.50 0.03 -10.42
N ILE A 404 22.51 0.71 -10.97
CA ILE A 404 23.85 0.15 -11.18
C ILE A 404 24.82 0.88 -10.26
N SER A 405 25.52 0.14 -9.39
CA SER A 405 26.60 0.68 -8.56
C SER A 405 27.91 0.03 -8.96
N GLN A 406 28.87 0.82 -9.43
CA GLN A 406 30.18 0.35 -9.88
C GLN A 406 31.30 0.92 -9.03
N ASN A 407 32.03 0.05 -8.34
CA ASN A 407 33.23 0.42 -7.57
C ASN A 407 33.04 1.49 -6.47
N ASP A 408 31.82 1.63 -5.94
CA ASP A 408 31.62 2.37 -4.69
C ASP A 408 32.38 1.70 -3.52
N LEU A 409 32.80 2.51 -2.55
CA LEU A 409 33.82 2.15 -1.56
C LEU A 409 33.21 1.97 -0.16
N SER A 410 34.04 1.57 0.82
CA SER A 410 33.71 1.37 2.25
C SER A 410 32.69 0.27 2.57
N GLY A 411 31.62 0.18 1.79
CA GLY A 411 30.60 -0.86 1.77
C GLY A 411 29.39 -0.35 0.98
N VAL A 412 28.81 -1.19 0.12
CA VAL A 412 27.78 -0.76 -0.83
C VAL A 412 26.51 -0.29 -0.14
N LEU A 413 26.03 -1.07 0.84
CA LEU A 413 24.85 -0.76 1.65
C LEU A 413 25.24 -0.21 3.02
N ASN A 414 24.58 0.86 3.43
CA ASN A 414 24.67 1.44 4.76
C ASN A 414 23.29 1.40 5.42
N LEU A 415 23.17 0.61 6.50
CA LEU A 415 21.90 0.30 7.16
C LEU A 415 21.95 0.64 8.67
N PRO A 416 22.22 1.89 9.07
CA PRO A 416 22.41 2.27 10.47
C PRO A 416 21.09 2.27 11.28
N SER A 417 20.54 1.10 11.59
CA SER A 417 19.33 0.97 12.43
C SER A 417 18.06 1.61 11.83
N ASN A 418 17.88 1.56 10.52
CA ASN A 418 16.65 1.92 9.81
C ASN A 418 15.52 0.87 9.97
N ALA A 419 14.27 1.26 9.67
CA ALA A 419 13.17 0.31 9.44
C ALA A 419 13.29 -0.35 8.06
N LEU A 420 12.31 -1.17 7.68
CA LEU A 420 12.35 -1.98 6.48
C LEU A 420 12.62 -1.13 5.22
N ALA A 421 13.70 -1.48 4.51
CA ALA A 421 14.00 -0.98 3.16
C ALA A 421 14.06 -2.16 2.17
N HIS A 422 13.59 -1.94 0.94
CA HIS A 422 13.51 -2.97 -0.09
C HIS A 422 14.53 -2.67 -1.20
N PHE A 423 15.46 -3.60 -1.41
CA PHE A 423 16.50 -3.52 -2.44
C PHE A 423 16.26 -4.61 -3.46
N TYR A 424 15.89 -4.27 -4.69
CA TYR A 424 15.67 -5.30 -5.71
C TYR A 424 16.08 -4.94 -7.12
N ASN A 425 16.40 -5.96 -7.93
CA ASN A 425 16.76 -5.75 -9.33
C ASN A 425 17.92 -4.76 -9.54
N ASN A 426 18.86 -4.66 -8.60
CA ASN A 426 20.05 -3.84 -8.78
C ASN A 426 21.22 -4.69 -9.27
N THR A 427 22.19 -4.06 -9.93
CA THR A 427 23.48 -4.68 -10.23
C THR A 427 24.59 -3.95 -9.48
N PHE A 428 25.15 -4.63 -8.47
CA PHE A 428 26.25 -4.16 -7.66
C PHE A 428 27.56 -4.77 -8.14
N TYR A 429 28.41 -3.98 -8.79
CA TYR A 429 29.77 -4.36 -9.14
C TYR A 429 30.74 -3.86 -8.08
N ILE A 430 31.10 -4.76 -7.17
CA ILE A 430 31.79 -4.44 -5.92
C ILE A 430 33.29 -4.54 -6.15
N LYS A 431 33.98 -3.43 -5.90
CA LYS A 431 35.44 -3.34 -5.99
C LYS A 431 36.10 -4.35 -5.06
N GLU A 432 37.24 -4.90 -5.51
CA GLU A 432 38.05 -5.82 -4.71
C GLU A 432 38.29 -5.28 -3.29
N GLY A 433 37.99 -6.12 -2.29
CA GLY A 433 38.18 -5.82 -0.88
C GLY A 433 37.07 -4.97 -0.22
N VAL A 434 36.08 -4.48 -0.97
CA VAL A 434 34.94 -3.73 -0.40
C VAL A 434 33.86 -4.72 0.07
N PRO A 435 33.33 -4.61 1.30
CA PRO A 435 32.24 -5.46 1.78
C PRO A 435 30.89 -5.06 1.15
N PHE A 436 29.92 -5.97 1.13
CA PHE A 436 28.56 -5.60 0.69
C PHE A 436 27.90 -4.60 1.65
N ILE A 437 28.04 -4.82 2.97
CA ILE A 437 27.52 -3.92 4.01
C ILE A 437 28.69 -3.20 4.69
N ARG A 438 28.63 -1.88 4.81
CA ARG A 438 29.71 -1.08 5.42
C ARG A 438 29.87 -1.38 6.91
N ASP A 439 31.12 -1.45 7.36
CA ASP A 439 31.45 -1.54 8.78
C ASP A 439 30.96 -0.32 9.56
N GLY A 440 30.26 -0.55 10.67
CA GLY A 440 29.78 0.50 11.57
C GLY A 440 28.48 1.19 11.14
N MET A 441 27.97 0.92 9.93
CA MET A 441 26.68 1.42 9.43
C MET A 441 25.67 0.27 9.31
N THR A 442 25.30 -0.31 10.46
CA THR A 442 24.55 -1.58 10.54
C THR A 442 23.39 -1.52 11.55
N GLY A 443 22.62 -2.60 11.66
CA GLY A 443 21.53 -2.76 12.62
C GLY A 443 20.13 -2.46 12.08
N GLY A 444 20.02 -2.12 10.80
CA GLY A 444 18.77 -1.88 10.09
C GLY A 444 18.03 -3.14 9.66
N ILE A 445 16.87 -2.94 9.03
CA ILE A 445 16.03 -4.01 8.46
C ILE A 445 16.00 -3.86 6.95
N ALA A 446 16.24 -4.94 6.20
CA ALA A 446 16.17 -4.91 4.74
C ALA A 446 15.64 -6.21 4.15
N VAL A 447 14.98 -6.10 2.99
CA VAL A 447 14.68 -7.20 2.08
C VAL A 447 15.52 -6.98 0.83
N VAL A 448 16.29 -7.99 0.41
CA VAL A 448 17.22 -7.92 -0.72
C VAL A 448 16.89 -9.03 -1.72
N GLU A 449 16.33 -8.68 -2.88
CA GLU A 449 15.77 -9.64 -3.83
C GLU A 449 16.17 -9.37 -5.28
N ASN A 450 16.32 -10.39 -6.13
CA ASN A 450 16.61 -10.20 -7.57
C ASN A 450 17.85 -9.35 -7.88
N ASN A 451 18.83 -9.22 -6.98
CA ASN A 451 20.03 -8.43 -7.25
C ASN A 451 21.14 -9.30 -7.85
N ILE A 452 21.97 -8.70 -8.71
CA ILE A 452 23.29 -9.25 -9.06
C ILE A 452 24.31 -8.61 -8.13
N ILE A 453 24.90 -9.41 -7.23
CA ILE A 453 25.96 -9.00 -6.31
C ILE A 453 27.28 -9.59 -6.83
N TYR A 454 28.04 -8.77 -7.54
CA TYR A 454 29.24 -9.16 -8.26
C TYR A 454 30.50 -8.72 -7.51
N ASN A 455 31.25 -9.67 -6.94
CA ASN A 455 32.58 -9.38 -6.39
C ASN A 455 33.64 -9.38 -7.49
N ALA A 456 34.26 -8.23 -7.76
CA ALA A 456 35.28 -8.08 -8.80
C ALA A 456 36.67 -8.62 -8.44
N GLY A 457 36.90 -8.98 -7.16
CA GLY A 457 38.19 -9.46 -6.66
C GLY A 457 38.42 -10.97 -6.78
N ASP A 458 39.26 -11.54 -5.93
CA ASP A 458 39.31 -12.99 -5.72
C ASP A 458 38.08 -13.48 -4.93
N PRO A 459 37.69 -14.77 -5.03
CA PRO A 459 36.59 -15.33 -4.24
C PRO A 459 36.77 -15.06 -2.74
N LYS A 460 35.72 -14.58 -2.07
CA LYS A 460 35.74 -14.28 -0.63
C LYS A 460 34.49 -14.77 0.10
N GLU A 461 34.62 -14.92 1.43
CA GLU A 461 33.47 -14.98 2.32
C GLU A 461 32.90 -13.57 2.55
N GLU A 462 31.59 -13.48 2.73
CA GLU A 462 30.89 -12.25 3.07
C GLU A 462 30.01 -12.43 4.30
N ASN A 463 29.95 -11.37 5.12
CA ASN A 463 29.00 -11.31 6.22
C ASN A 463 27.71 -10.63 5.73
N TRP A 464 26.79 -11.46 5.26
CA TRP A 464 25.55 -11.01 4.62
C TRP A 464 24.58 -10.26 5.54
N THR A 465 24.71 -10.36 6.86
CA THR A 465 23.80 -9.65 7.79
C THR A 465 24.50 -8.57 8.57
N LYS A 466 25.75 -8.80 9.00
CA LYS A 466 26.59 -7.82 9.70
C LYS A 466 25.88 -7.11 10.85
N ASN A 467 25.20 -7.87 11.72
CA ASN A 467 24.34 -7.39 12.83
C ASN A 467 23.07 -6.62 12.41
N SER A 468 22.74 -6.57 11.13
CA SER A 468 21.45 -6.11 10.60
C SER A 468 20.49 -7.30 10.47
N ASN A 469 19.19 -7.02 10.37
CA ASN A 469 18.16 -8.01 10.09
C ASN A 469 17.81 -7.98 8.60
N ILE A 470 18.34 -8.92 7.83
CA ILE A 470 18.21 -8.91 6.37
C ILE A 470 17.69 -10.26 5.88
N THR A 471 16.63 -10.22 5.08
CA THR A 471 16.14 -11.37 4.32
C THR A 471 16.58 -11.24 2.87
N TYR A 472 16.96 -12.36 2.29
CA TYR A 472 17.45 -12.45 0.93
C TYR A 472 16.62 -13.47 0.14
N SER A 473 16.32 -13.22 -1.13
CA SER A 473 15.66 -14.18 -2.03
C SER A 473 16.04 -13.94 -3.49
N ASN A 474 16.33 -14.99 -4.26
CA ASN A 474 16.49 -14.92 -5.72
C ASN A 474 17.61 -13.96 -6.19
N ASN A 475 18.70 -13.82 -5.42
CA ASN A 475 19.85 -13.02 -5.85
C ASN A 475 20.93 -13.90 -6.50
N ILE A 476 21.76 -13.27 -7.34
CA ILE A 476 23.02 -13.85 -7.82
C ILE A 476 24.18 -13.36 -6.96
N TYR A 477 24.97 -14.29 -6.43
CA TYR A 477 26.16 -14.06 -5.62
C TYR A 477 27.39 -14.52 -6.39
N TYR A 478 27.91 -13.65 -7.25
CA TYR A 478 29.05 -14.02 -8.07
C TYR A 478 30.37 -13.82 -7.34
N ASN A 479 31.21 -14.86 -7.39
CA ASN A 479 32.56 -14.84 -6.85
C ASN A 479 32.63 -14.67 -5.32
N TYR A 480 31.68 -15.31 -4.63
CA TYR A 480 31.66 -15.50 -3.19
C TYR A 480 31.75 -17.00 -2.84
N THR A 481 32.28 -17.33 -1.66
CA THR A 481 32.40 -18.71 -1.18
C THR A 481 31.24 -19.15 -0.28
N ASN A 482 30.33 -18.22 0.03
CA ASN A 482 29.11 -18.47 0.80
C ASN A 482 27.95 -17.60 0.28
N THR A 483 26.73 -18.00 0.58
CA THR A 483 25.50 -17.25 0.33
C THR A 483 24.79 -16.96 1.66
N PRO A 484 23.82 -16.03 1.72
CA PRO A 484 22.98 -15.86 2.90
C PRO A 484 22.16 -17.13 3.16
N GLU A 485 22.02 -17.52 4.44
CA GLU A 485 21.23 -18.70 4.82
C GLU A 485 19.74 -18.55 4.52
N SER A 486 19.24 -17.30 4.45
CA SER A 486 17.84 -17.00 4.15
C SER A 486 17.48 -17.08 2.67
N ASP A 487 18.45 -17.11 1.75
CA ASP A 487 18.20 -17.16 0.31
C ASP A 487 18.18 -18.60 -0.21
N GLU A 488 17.01 -19.23 -0.17
CA GLU A 488 16.81 -20.61 -0.68
C GLU A 488 16.95 -20.70 -2.20
N PHE A 489 16.85 -19.58 -2.91
CA PHE A 489 16.91 -19.48 -4.38
C PHE A 489 18.21 -18.84 -4.88
N ALA A 490 19.25 -18.83 -4.04
CA ALA A 490 20.54 -18.23 -4.36
C ALA A 490 21.19 -18.85 -5.60
N ILE A 491 21.64 -18.01 -6.53
CA ILE A 491 22.41 -18.43 -7.70
C ILE A 491 23.87 -18.02 -7.52
N THR A 492 24.80 -18.96 -7.69
CA THR A 492 26.26 -18.70 -7.56
C THR A 492 27.02 -18.79 -8.89
N ALA A 493 26.31 -19.15 -9.97
CA ALA A 493 26.87 -19.17 -11.32
C ALA A 493 27.22 -17.74 -11.80
N ASP A 494 28.13 -17.66 -12.77
CA ASP A 494 28.44 -16.40 -13.45
C ASP A 494 27.16 -15.78 -14.02
N PRO A 495 26.80 -14.52 -13.68
CA PRO A 495 25.64 -13.83 -14.23
C PRO A 495 25.78 -13.58 -15.74
N GLN A 496 26.96 -13.81 -16.33
CA GLN A 496 27.21 -13.65 -17.75
C GLN A 496 26.88 -12.25 -18.28
N LEU A 497 27.22 -11.23 -17.49
CA LEU A 497 27.22 -9.83 -17.95
C LEU A 497 28.11 -9.68 -19.19
N VAL A 498 27.77 -8.78 -20.10
CA VAL A 498 28.48 -8.56 -21.38
C VAL A 498 29.94 -8.19 -21.15
N ASP A 499 30.20 -7.15 -20.36
CA ASP A 499 31.52 -6.60 -20.03
C ASP A 499 31.45 -5.88 -18.66
N PRO A 500 31.31 -6.61 -17.54
CA PRO A 500 31.03 -5.99 -16.24
C PRO A 500 32.21 -5.16 -15.74
N GLY A 501 31.93 -3.96 -15.23
CA GLY A 501 32.96 -3.00 -14.82
C GLY A 501 33.36 -1.98 -15.90
N SER A 502 32.72 -2.02 -17.08
CA SER A 502 33.01 -1.14 -18.20
C SER A 502 32.18 0.15 -18.23
N ALA A 503 31.27 0.37 -17.27
CA ALA A 503 30.46 1.60 -17.24
C ALA A 503 31.34 2.84 -16.98
N PRO A 504 30.84 4.05 -17.29
CA PRO A 504 31.63 5.28 -17.22
C PRO A 504 32.32 5.51 -15.87
N THR A 505 33.56 5.97 -15.92
CA THR A 505 34.40 6.26 -14.73
C THR A 505 34.63 7.76 -14.52
N ALA A 506 33.99 8.59 -15.33
CA ALA A 506 34.01 10.05 -15.31
C ALA A 506 32.74 10.57 -15.99
N THR A 507 32.42 11.85 -15.79
CA THR A 507 31.26 12.53 -16.37
C THR A 507 31.44 12.87 -17.86
N THR A 508 30.35 13.11 -18.61
CA THR A 508 30.37 13.34 -20.08
C THR A 508 30.66 14.79 -20.51
N GLY A 509 30.66 15.75 -19.60
CA GLY A 509 30.84 17.18 -19.92
C GLY A 509 30.13 18.10 -18.93
N ASN A 510 30.49 19.38 -18.95
CA ASN A 510 30.25 20.29 -17.81
C ASN A 510 29.67 21.65 -18.27
N GLY A 511 28.71 21.64 -19.20
CA GLY A 511 28.19 22.86 -19.84
C GLY A 511 26.67 23.00 -19.72
N PRO A 512 26.14 24.24 -19.62
CA PRO A 512 24.71 24.50 -19.73
C PRO A 512 24.16 24.01 -21.11
N GLY A 513 22.91 23.53 -21.13
CA GLY A 513 22.24 23.05 -22.35
C GLY A 513 22.75 21.72 -22.96
N VAL A 514 23.59 20.96 -22.24
CA VAL A 514 24.10 19.65 -22.67
C VAL A 514 23.36 18.53 -21.92
N THR A 515 23.16 17.37 -22.56
CA THR A 515 22.77 16.15 -21.85
C THR A 515 23.88 15.73 -20.90
N LEU A 516 23.65 15.83 -19.60
CA LEU A 516 24.69 15.66 -18.58
C LEU A 516 24.96 14.20 -18.23
N THR A 517 23.92 13.37 -18.27
CA THR A 517 24.04 11.93 -18.03
C THR A 517 24.50 11.22 -19.28
N HIS A 518 25.11 10.05 -19.10
CA HIS A 518 25.48 9.19 -20.19
C HIS A 518 24.24 8.61 -20.87
N ASP A 519 24.35 8.37 -22.17
CA ASP A 519 23.42 7.53 -22.88
C ASP A 519 23.41 6.11 -22.27
N ARG A 520 22.25 5.47 -22.20
CA ARG A 520 22.10 4.13 -21.59
C ARG A 520 23.00 3.07 -22.23
N SER A 521 23.38 3.24 -23.51
CA SER A 521 24.35 2.35 -24.18
C SER A 521 25.75 2.40 -23.57
N ALA A 522 26.13 3.45 -22.84
CA ALA A 522 27.39 3.51 -22.11
C ALA A 522 27.49 2.47 -20.98
N PHE A 523 26.35 1.91 -20.56
CA PHE A 523 26.25 0.89 -19.52
C PHE A 523 26.07 -0.53 -20.09
N SER A 524 26.21 -0.72 -21.41
CA SER A 524 25.93 -2.00 -22.09
C SER A 524 26.74 -3.18 -21.56
N GLY A 525 27.87 -2.94 -20.87
CA GLY A 525 28.62 -3.97 -20.17
C GLY A 525 27.83 -4.71 -19.08
N TYR A 526 26.74 -4.12 -18.59
CA TYR A 526 25.83 -4.70 -17.61
C TYR A 526 24.60 -5.41 -18.19
N GLN A 527 24.47 -5.47 -19.52
CA GLN A 527 23.46 -6.31 -20.14
C GLN A 527 23.80 -7.79 -19.95
N LEU A 528 22.79 -8.64 -20.01
CA LEU A 528 22.94 -10.10 -19.90
C LEU A 528 23.24 -10.72 -21.27
N LYS A 529 24.05 -11.77 -21.29
CA LYS A 529 24.15 -12.68 -22.45
C LYS A 529 22.95 -13.62 -22.46
N ASP A 530 22.52 -14.08 -23.64
CA ASP A 530 21.34 -14.95 -23.85
C ASP A 530 21.32 -16.24 -23.02
N THR A 531 22.48 -16.71 -22.55
CA THR A 531 22.61 -17.92 -21.73
C THR A 531 22.73 -17.64 -20.23
N SER A 532 22.50 -16.39 -19.82
CA SER A 532 22.67 -15.97 -18.44
C SER A 532 21.72 -16.71 -17.50
N PRO A 533 22.18 -17.13 -16.32
CA PRO A 533 21.31 -17.70 -15.30
C PRO A 533 20.37 -16.66 -14.65
N ALA A 534 20.55 -15.37 -14.94
CA ALA A 534 19.67 -14.31 -14.45
C ALA A 534 18.33 -14.25 -15.19
N ILE A 535 18.30 -14.71 -16.45
CA ILE A 535 17.15 -14.56 -17.34
C ILE A 535 15.96 -15.37 -16.81
N ASN A 536 14.78 -14.75 -16.66
CA ASN A 536 13.53 -15.34 -16.22
C ASN A 536 13.61 -16.14 -14.90
N ASN A 537 14.48 -15.69 -13.98
CA ASN A 537 14.71 -16.33 -12.68
C ASN A 537 14.52 -15.38 -11.48
N GLY A 538 14.16 -14.12 -11.71
CA GLY A 538 13.75 -13.20 -10.66
C GLY A 538 12.42 -13.59 -10.03
N LYS A 539 12.25 -13.21 -8.77
CA LYS A 539 10.98 -13.21 -8.05
C LYS A 539 10.12 -12.06 -8.58
N TYR A 540 8.86 -12.31 -8.88
CA TYR A 540 7.94 -11.22 -9.19
C TYR A 540 7.76 -10.30 -7.97
N ILE A 541 7.84 -8.99 -8.20
CA ILE A 541 7.63 -7.95 -7.20
C ILE A 541 6.57 -7.02 -7.79
N ALA A 542 5.43 -6.89 -7.10
CA ALA A 542 4.36 -5.98 -7.53
C ALA A 542 4.84 -4.53 -7.49
N ASN A 543 4.29 -3.69 -8.37
CA ASN A 543 4.65 -2.28 -8.50
C ASN A 543 6.16 -2.05 -8.70
N ASN A 544 6.84 -2.94 -9.44
CA ASN A 544 8.29 -2.90 -9.68
C ASN A 544 8.78 -1.66 -10.46
N GLY A 545 7.89 -0.80 -10.96
CA GLY A 545 8.24 0.41 -11.70
C GLY A 545 8.07 0.30 -13.21
N GLY A 546 7.76 -0.90 -13.72
CA GLY A 546 7.39 -1.15 -15.11
C GLY A 546 8.56 -1.21 -16.10
N GLU A 547 9.72 -0.66 -15.78
CA GLU A 547 10.91 -0.68 -16.65
C GLU A 547 12.20 -1.00 -15.89
N ASP A 548 13.25 -1.38 -16.62
CA ASP A 548 14.60 -1.64 -16.11
C ASP A 548 15.58 -0.44 -16.25
N PHE A 549 16.87 -0.64 -15.92
CA PHE A 549 17.92 0.39 -16.09
C PHE A 549 18.18 0.78 -17.55
N PHE A 550 17.69 0.06 -18.55
CA PHE A 550 17.88 0.39 -19.97
C PHE A 550 16.60 0.87 -20.68
N GLY A 551 15.44 0.79 -20.00
CA GLY A 551 14.14 1.25 -20.49
C GLY A 551 13.37 0.16 -21.20
N TYR A 552 13.74 -1.10 -20.96
CA TYR A 552 12.96 -2.24 -21.37
C TYR A 552 11.85 -2.45 -20.35
N GLU A 553 10.66 -2.75 -20.86
CA GLU A 553 9.49 -3.06 -20.06
C GLU A 553 9.72 -4.36 -19.28
N VAL A 554 9.41 -4.36 -17.99
CA VAL A 554 9.53 -5.55 -17.15
C VAL A 554 8.18 -6.26 -17.12
N THR A 555 8.05 -7.34 -17.87
CA THR A 555 6.83 -8.13 -17.98
C THR A 555 7.08 -9.58 -17.57
N GLY A 556 6.06 -10.27 -17.06
CA GLY A 556 6.19 -11.68 -16.66
C GLY A 556 7.20 -11.95 -15.53
N THR A 557 8.10 -12.91 -15.74
CA THR A 557 9.16 -13.21 -14.76
C THR A 557 10.30 -12.23 -14.95
N PRO A 558 10.60 -11.33 -13.99
CA PRO A 558 11.71 -10.40 -14.18
C PRO A 558 13.05 -11.14 -14.26
N ASP A 559 13.99 -10.59 -14.99
CA ASP A 559 15.38 -10.99 -14.91
C ASP A 559 15.99 -10.57 -13.56
N ILE A 560 17.03 -11.26 -13.11
CA ILE A 560 17.79 -10.86 -11.92
C ILE A 560 18.79 -9.76 -12.32
N GLY A 561 18.76 -8.63 -11.61
CA GLY A 561 19.65 -7.49 -11.84
C GLY A 561 18.95 -6.31 -12.51
N ALA A 562 19.76 -5.36 -12.98
CA ALA A 562 19.28 -4.07 -13.50
C ALA A 562 18.92 -4.09 -15.00
N TYR A 563 19.10 -5.23 -15.68
CA TYR A 563 18.80 -5.41 -17.11
C TYR A 563 17.71 -6.46 -17.30
N GLU A 564 16.73 -6.15 -18.14
CA GLU A 564 15.71 -7.06 -18.64
C GLU A 564 16.04 -7.51 -20.07
N SER A 565 16.04 -8.82 -20.30
CA SER A 565 16.25 -9.42 -21.62
C SER A 565 14.96 -9.49 -22.45
N ASP A 566 15.09 -9.77 -23.74
CA ASP A 566 13.97 -10.00 -24.66
C ASP A 566 13.52 -11.47 -24.70
N VAL A 567 13.94 -12.28 -23.72
CA VAL A 567 13.62 -13.70 -23.67
C VAL A 567 12.26 -13.91 -23.02
N VAL A 568 11.27 -14.32 -23.81
CA VAL A 568 9.88 -14.45 -23.36
C VAL A 568 9.68 -15.53 -22.29
N SER A 569 8.95 -15.19 -21.22
CA SER A 569 8.54 -16.13 -20.17
C SER A 569 7.08 -16.56 -20.31
N VAL A 570 6.80 -17.86 -20.30
CA VAL A 570 5.42 -18.42 -20.24
C VAL A 570 4.87 -18.55 -18.81
N LYS A 571 5.55 -17.99 -17.81
CA LYS A 571 5.09 -18.03 -16.42
C LYS A 571 4.23 -16.82 -16.09
N ILE A 572 3.23 -17.03 -15.26
CA ILE A 572 2.42 -15.95 -14.66
C ILE A 572 2.72 -15.79 -13.18
N TYR A 573 2.45 -14.58 -12.69
CA TYR A 573 2.50 -14.23 -11.27
C TYR A 573 1.28 -13.41 -10.90
N SER A 574 0.92 -13.43 -9.62
CA SER A 574 -0.11 -12.57 -9.07
C SER A 574 0.22 -12.25 -7.63
N ASP A 575 -0.09 -11.02 -7.22
CA ASP A 575 -0.16 -10.59 -5.83
C ASP A 575 -1.58 -10.73 -5.25
N LYS A 576 -2.59 -10.86 -6.13
CA LYS A 576 -4.01 -11.04 -5.78
C LYS A 576 -4.40 -12.51 -5.64
N TYR A 577 -3.92 -13.36 -6.55
CA TYR A 577 -4.28 -14.79 -6.60
C TYR A 577 -3.09 -15.66 -6.17
N THR A 578 -3.38 -16.81 -5.56
CA THR A 578 -2.33 -17.79 -5.26
C THR A 578 -2.04 -18.62 -6.50
N ILE A 579 -0.77 -18.65 -6.91
CA ILE A 579 -0.28 -19.46 -8.03
C ILE A 579 0.60 -20.61 -7.48
N ASP A 580 0.08 -21.83 -7.41
CA ASP A 580 0.81 -23.04 -6.98
C ASP A 580 1.11 -23.93 -8.20
N GLY A 581 2.30 -23.74 -8.79
CA GLY A 581 2.73 -24.49 -9.98
C GLY A 581 1.97 -24.12 -11.26
N THR A 582 0.86 -24.83 -11.51
CA THR A 582 -0.09 -24.57 -12.61
C THR A 582 -1.49 -24.29 -12.10
N ASP A 583 -1.69 -24.19 -10.79
CA ASP A 583 -3.00 -24.02 -10.19
C ASP A 583 -3.17 -22.55 -9.78
N ILE A 584 -4.35 -21.98 -10.07
CA ILE A 584 -4.74 -20.61 -9.72
C ILE A 584 -5.86 -20.68 -8.67
N ILE A 585 -5.75 -19.91 -7.58
CA ILE A 585 -6.66 -19.98 -6.43
C ILE A 585 -7.04 -18.59 -5.93
N GLY A 586 -8.21 -18.50 -5.29
CA GLY A 586 -8.69 -17.27 -4.65
C GLY A 586 -9.38 -16.33 -5.63
N ILE A 587 -9.85 -16.85 -6.76
CA ILE A 587 -10.68 -16.09 -7.70
C ILE A 587 -12.09 -15.96 -7.10
N GLY A 588 -12.55 -14.72 -6.92
CA GLY A 588 -13.90 -14.42 -6.44
C GLY A 588 -14.99 -14.74 -7.49
N ASN A 589 -16.24 -14.77 -7.05
CA ASN A 589 -17.37 -15.23 -7.87
C ASN A 589 -17.68 -14.35 -9.09
N ASP A 590 -17.24 -13.08 -9.08
CA ASP A 590 -17.60 -12.08 -10.12
C ASP A 590 -16.39 -11.59 -10.93
N VAL A 591 -15.26 -12.29 -10.85
CA VAL A 591 -14.06 -11.93 -11.62
C VAL A 591 -14.23 -12.38 -13.06
N THR A 592 -14.24 -11.43 -14.01
CA THR A 592 -14.23 -11.75 -15.44
C THR A 592 -12.85 -12.21 -15.93
N VAL A 593 -12.78 -12.79 -17.13
CA VAL A 593 -11.49 -13.13 -17.76
C VAL A 593 -10.60 -11.89 -17.88
N GLU A 594 -11.17 -10.75 -18.24
CA GLU A 594 -10.46 -9.47 -18.31
C GLU A 594 -9.93 -9.03 -16.95
N ASP A 595 -10.77 -9.06 -15.91
CA ASP A 595 -10.36 -8.71 -14.55
C ASP A 595 -9.22 -9.58 -14.05
N PHE A 596 -9.26 -10.88 -14.35
CA PHE A 596 -8.22 -11.82 -13.98
C PHE A 596 -6.90 -11.47 -14.69
N LEU A 597 -6.93 -11.29 -16.02
CA LEU A 597 -5.74 -10.98 -16.81
C LEU A 597 -5.12 -9.64 -16.42
N ASN A 598 -5.93 -8.65 -16.03
CA ASN A 598 -5.46 -7.36 -15.53
C ASN A 598 -4.84 -7.45 -14.12
N ALA A 599 -5.15 -8.50 -13.36
CA ALA A 599 -4.67 -8.72 -11.99
C ALA A 599 -3.52 -9.74 -11.88
N ILE A 600 -2.98 -10.21 -13.01
CA ILE A 600 -1.78 -11.04 -13.06
C ILE A 600 -0.69 -10.37 -13.89
N SER A 601 0.57 -10.70 -13.60
CA SER A 601 1.71 -10.34 -14.43
C SER A 601 2.12 -11.52 -15.30
N TYR A 602 2.20 -11.29 -16.60
CA TYR A 602 2.68 -12.21 -17.61
C TYR A 602 3.36 -11.41 -18.73
N ASP A 603 4.11 -12.09 -19.57
CA ASP A 603 4.82 -11.45 -20.69
C ASP A 603 3.83 -11.04 -21.79
N THR A 604 3.90 -9.78 -22.24
CA THR A 604 2.94 -9.21 -23.21
C THR A 604 3.11 -9.78 -24.61
N ALA A 605 4.19 -10.50 -24.90
CA ALA A 605 4.40 -11.23 -26.15
C ALA A 605 3.71 -12.61 -26.18
N LEU A 606 3.03 -13.02 -25.11
CA LEU A 606 2.30 -14.27 -25.03
C LEU A 606 0.94 -14.18 -25.75
N GLU A 607 0.60 -15.23 -26.50
CA GLU A 607 -0.77 -15.51 -26.91
C GLU A 607 -1.50 -16.20 -25.75
N VAL A 608 -2.66 -15.65 -25.36
CA VAL A 608 -3.50 -16.15 -24.25
C VAL A 608 -4.78 -16.76 -24.81
N GLU A 609 -5.06 -18.01 -24.45
CA GLU A 609 -6.34 -18.68 -24.72
C GLU A 609 -6.95 -19.14 -23.39
N VAL A 610 -8.22 -18.79 -23.15
CA VAL A 610 -8.96 -19.20 -21.95
C VAL A 610 -10.02 -20.21 -22.36
N LEU A 611 -10.04 -21.34 -21.67
CA LEU A 611 -10.91 -22.47 -21.96
C LEU A 611 -11.78 -22.77 -20.74
N ASP A 612 -13.08 -23.06 -20.94
CA ASP A 612 -13.87 -23.70 -19.91
C ASP A 612 -13.42 -25.15 -19.67
N LYS A 613 -14.03 -25.79 -18.67
CA LYS A 613 -13.78 -27.19 -18.33
C LYS A 613 -14.06 -28.18 -19.47
N ASP A 614 -14.89 -27.79 -20.45
CA ASP A 614 -15.33 -28.61 -21.58
C ASP A 614 -14.47 -28.34 -22.83
N GLY A 615 -13.54 -27.39 -22.75
CA GLY A 615 -12.61 -27.00 -23.82
C GLY A 615 -13.16 -25.97 -24.80
N ASN A 616 -14.21 -25.24 -24.44
CA ASN A 616 -14.71 -24.11 -25.23
C ASN A 616 -13.94 -22.83 -24.90
N VAL A 617 -13.66 -22.00 -25.91
CA VAL A 617 -12.96 -20.72 -25.73
C VAL A 617 -13.90 -19.71 -25.06
N MET A 618 -13.38 -19.00 -24.07
CA MET A 618 -14.07 -17.95 -23.31
C MET A 618 -13.67 -16.56 -23.81
N ASP A 619 -14.61 -15.62 -23.78
CA ASP A 619 -14.42 -14.20 -24.11
C ASP A 619 -14.06 -13.38 -22.85
N SER A 620 -13.65 -12.12 -23.05
CA SER A 620 -13.14 -11.24 -21.98
C SER A 620 -14.14 -10.98 -20.84
N ASN A 621 -15.44 -10.95 -21.17
CA ASN A 621 -16.53 -10.66 -20.22
C ASN A 621 -17.04 -11.90 -19.49
N ASP A 622 -16.55 -13.10 -19.82
CA ASP A 622 -17.01 -14.31 -19.16
C ASP A 622 -16.47 -14.38 -17.74
N VAL A 623 -17.34 -14.77 -16.80
CA VAL A 623 -16.97 -14.96 -15.39
C VAL A 623 -16.11 -16.21 -15.23
N VAL A 624 -14.94 -16.05 -14.61
CA VAL A 624 -13.98 -17.13 -14.39
C VAL A 624 -14.54 -18.11 -13.36
N LYS A 625 -14.63 -19.38 -13.75
CA LYS A 625 -15.16 -20.45 -12.88
C LYS A 625 -14.09 -21.49 -12.56
N PRO A 626 -14.23 -22.22 -11.44
CA PRO A 626 -13.38 -23.38 -11.15
C PRO A 626 -13.37 -24.36 -12.33
N GLY A 627 -12.18 -24.83 -12.70
CA GLY A 627 -11.93 -25.69 -13.85
C GLY A 627 -11.64 -24.94 -15.16
N PHE A 628 -11.72 -23.60 -15.20
CA PHE A 628 -11.23 -22.84 -16.33
C PHE A 628 -9.71 -23.00 -16.48
N ALA A 629 -9.23 -23.07 -17.71
CA ALA A 629 -7.84 -23.24 -18.06
C ALA A 629 -7.33 -22.03 -18.87
N PHE A 630 -6.31 -21.35 -18.34
CA PHE A 630 -5.60 -20.24 -18.99
C PHE A 630 -4.32 -20.76 -19.63
N ARG A 631 -4.27 -20.80 -20.96
CA ARG A 631 -3.10 -21.23 -21.73
C ARG A 631 -2.33 -20.02 -22.24
N PHE A 632 -1.08 -19.90 -21.83
CA PHE A 632 -0.13 -18.89 -22.28
C PHE A 632 0.89 -19.53 -23.21
N SER A 633 1.10 -18.95 -24.39
CA SER A 633 1.96 -19.55 -25.41
C SER A 633 2.79 -18.53 -26.20
N HIS A 634 3.97 -18.95 -26.63
CA HIS A 634 4.84 -18.19 -27.52
C HIS A 634 5.66 -19.16 -28.38
N GLY A 635 5.45 -19.13 -29.70
CA GLY A 635 6.07 -20.09 -30.61
C GLY A 635 5.74 -21.54 -30.27
N ASP A 636 6.76 -22.37 -30.00
CA ASP A 636 6.60 -23.79 -29.64
C ASP A 636 6.51 -24.03 -28.11
N THR A 637 6.57 -22.96 -27.30
CA THR A 637 6.48 -23.04 -25.84
C THR A 637 5.09 -22.64 -25.35
N GLU A 638 4.50 -23.44 -24.48
CA GLU A 638 3.20 -23.17 -23.85
C GLU A 638 3.18 -23.59 -22.38
N LYS A 639 2.33 -22.94 -21.59
CA LYS A 639 2.01 -23.33 -20.22
C LYS A 639 0.53 -23.08 -19.94
N THR A 640 -0.14 -24.06 -19.35
CA THR A 640 -1.56 -23.98 -19.00
C THR A 640 -1.73 -23.94 -17.49
N TYR A 641 -2.59 -23.06 -17.02
CA TYR A 641 -2.93 -22.86 -15.63
C TYR A 641 -4.43 -23.11 -15.38
N THR A 642 -4.80 -23.79 -14.31
CA THR A 642 -6.19 -24.19 -14.02
C THR A 642 -6.72 -23.55 -12.74
N VAL A 643 -7.96 -23.06 -12.76
CA VAL A 643 -8.59 -22.39 -11.62
C VAL A 643 -9.23 -23.37 -10.63
N PHE A 644 -9.01 -23.15 -9.33
CA PHE A 644 -9.60 -23.89 -8.20
C PHE A 644 -10.13 -22.94 -7.12
N THR A 645 -11.11 -23.37 -6.31
CA THR A 645 -11.62 -22.54 -5.19
C THR A 645 -10.70 -22.56 -3.98
N ASN A 646 -10.23 -23.74 -3.54
CA ASN A 646 -9.23 -23.91 -2.48
C ASN A 646 -8.58 -25.31 -2.52
N PHE A 647 -7.56 -25.51 -1.68
CA PHE A 647 -6.85 -26.79 -1.50
C PHE A 647 -7.05 -27.44 -0.13
N ASN A 648 -8.01 -26.96 0.66
CA ASN A 648 -8.08 -27.35 2.06
C ASN A 648 -8.61 -28.78 2.20
N ASN A 649 -7.74 -29.72 2.53
CA ASN A 649 -8.09 -31.11 2.82
C ASN A 649 -7.84 -31.49 4.28
N GLN A 650 -7.77 -30.49 5.17
CA GLN A 650 -7.53 -30.73 6.59
C GLN A 650 -8.82 -31.15 7.30
N LEU A 651 -8.66 -32.00 8.31
CA LEU A 651 -9.71 -32.27 9.29
C LEU A 651 -9.79 -31.06 10.23
N MET A 652 -10.88 -30.29 10.17
CA MET A 652 -11.03 -29.07 10.97
C MET A 652 -11.42 -29.39 12.42
N ASN A 653 -12.38 -30.30 12.61
CA ASN A 653 -12.84 -30.71 13.93
C ASN A 653 -13.28 -32.18 13.93
N SER A 654 -13.24 -32.81 15.10
CA SER A 654 -13.68 -34.20 15.31
C SER A 654 -14.16 -34.40 16.74
N VAL A 655 -15.31 -35.06 16.90
CA VAL A 655 -15.77 -35.56 18.20
C VAL A 655 -14.99 -36.80 18.65
N TYR A 656 -14.41 -37.53 17.69
CA TYR A 656 -13.59 -38.71 17.92
C TYR A 656 -12.16 -38.33 18.24
N MET A 657 -11.46 -39.16 19.00
CA MET A 657 -10.02 -38.97 19.26
C MET A 657 -9.22 -39.10 17.96
N VAL A 658 -8.45 -38.06 17.63
CA VAL A 658 -7.57 -38.01 16.47
C VAL A 658 -6.11 -38.01 16.92
N ASP A 659 -5.32 -38.88 16.31
CA ASP A 659 -3.86 -38.83 16.33
C ASP A 659 -3.40 -38.35 14.96
N GLU A 660 -3.06 -37.06 14.89
CA GLU A 660 -2.69 -36.38 13.66
C GLU A 660 -1.30 -36.80 13.16
N GLU A 661 -0.39 -37.21 14.05
CA GLU A 661 0.96 -37.66 13.71
C GLU A 661 0.92 -39.03 13.02
N SER A 662 0.12 -39.97 13.55
CA SER A 662 -0.02 -41.30 12.94
C SER A 662 -1.17 -41.42 11.95
N LYS A 663 -1.90 -40.32 11.70
CA LYS A 663 -3.08 -40.25 10.83
C LYS A 663 -4.12 -41.31 11.17
N LYS A 664 -4.53 -41.35 12.44
CA LYS A 664 -5.57 -42.27 12.94
C LYS A 664 -6.72 -41.50 13.57
N ILE A 665 -7.92 -42.03 13.36
CA ILE A 665 -9.13 -41.59 14.05
C ILE A 665 -9.71 -42.77 14.83
N PHE A 666 -9.92 -42.58 16.12
CA PHE A 666 -10.33 -43.62 17.05
C PHE A 666 -11.83 -43.52 17.34
N VAL A 667 -12.58 -44.52 16.88
CA VAL A 667 -14.04 -44.51 16.88
C VAL A 667 -14.56 -45.62 17.79
N PRO A 668 -15.48 -45.34 18.74
CA PRO A 668 -16.19 -46.41 19.45
C PRO A 668 -17.05 -47.19 18.47
N ILE A 669 -16.87 -48.51 18.39
CA ILE A 669 -17.64 -49.41 17.52
C ILE A 669 -17.90 -50.70 18.31
N LEU A 670 -19.17 -50.98 18.61
CA LEU A 670 -19.60 -52.12 19.41
C LEU A 670 -20.52 -53.03 18.59
N GLU A 671 -20.70 -54.28 19.00
CA GLU A 671 -21.54 -55.24 18.27
C GLU A 671 -23.03 -54.91 18.39
N ASN A 672 -23.49 -54.53 19.57
CA ASN A 672 -24.89 -54.20 19.87
C ASN A 672 -25.17 -52.68 19.89
N ASN A 673 -24.14 -51.86 19.63
CA ASN A 673 -24.23 -50.41 19.41
C ASN A 673 -23.19 -50.00 18.34
N PRO A 674 -23.40 -50.41 17.07
CA PRO A 674 -22.47 -50.14 15.98
C PRO A 674 -22.39 -48.65 15.66
N THR A 675 -21.34 -48.24 14.94
CA THR A 675 -21.22 -46.90 14.35
C THR A 675 -21.21 -47.03 12.85
N ASP A 676 -22.14 -46.35 12.18
CA ASP A 676 -22.20 -46.35 10.72
C ASP A 676 -21.42 -45.19 10.10
N VAL A 677 -21.31 -45.22 8.77
CA VAL A 677 -20.58 -44.23 7.98
C VAL A 677 -21.17 -42.83 8.17
N GLU A 678 -22.49 -42.71 8.31
CA GLU A 678 -23.17 -41.43 8.43
C GLU A 678 -22.94 -40.80 9.81
N GLU A 679 -23.15 -41.55 10.89
CA GLU A 679 -22.83 -41.13 12.25
C GLU A 679 -21.38 -40.65 12.37
N PHE A 680 -20.45 -41.37 11.73
CA PHE A 680 -19.05 -41.02 11.68
C PHE A 680 -18.77 -39.72 10.93
N LYS A 681 -19.36 -39.53 9.74
CA LYS A 681 -19.22 -38.27 8.98
C LYS A 681 -19.84 -37.09 9.74
N ASN A 682 -20.95 -37.29 10.42
CA ASN A 682 -21.58 -36.27 11.28
C ASN A 682 -20.79 -36.00 12.57
N GLY A 683 -19.73 -36.77 12.85
CA GLY A 683 -18.80 -36.54 13.95
C GLY A 683 -17.56 -35.72 13.56
N ILE A 684 -17.41 -35.36 12.29
CA ILE A 684 -16.23 -34.65 11.77
C ILE A 684 -16.65 -33.39 11.01
N SER A 685 -15.74 -32.42 10.91
CA SER A 685 -15.93 -31.22 10.11
C SER A 685 -14.71 -30.97 9.24
N VAL A 686 -14.95 -30.60 7.98
CA VAL A 686 -13.93 -30.25 6.98
C VAL A 686 -14.35 -28.97 6.26
N ASP A 687 -13.48 -28.47 5.39
CA ASP A 687 -13.80 -27.37 4.50
C ASP A 687 -15.02 -27.71 3.62
N SER A 688 -15.94 -26.77 3.41
CA SER A 688 -17.16 -27.01 2.61
C SER A 688 -16.87 -27.34 1.15
N ALA A 689 -15.69 -26.98 0.63
CA ALA A 689 -15.24 -27.36 -0.70
C ALA A 689 -14.54 -28.73 -0.75
N ALA A 690 -14.28 -29.37 0.39
CA ALA A 690 -13.65 -30.67 0.49
C ALA A 690 -14.68 -31.80 0.61
N ASP A 691 -14.32 -32.95 0.07
CA ASP A 691 -15.17 -34.15 0.10
C ASP A 691 -14.64 -35.18 1.09
N VAL A 692 -15.52 -35.80 1.89
CA VAL A 692 -15.16 -36.84 2.85
C VAL A 692 -15.75 -38.18 2.49
N LYS A 693 -14.87 -39.15 2.26
CA LYS A 693 -15.21 -40.50 1.82
C LYS A 693 -14.58 -41.57 2.69
N VAL A 694 -15.30 -42.68 2.88
CA VAL A 694 -14.82 -43.85 3.65
C VAL A 694 -14.54 -44.99 2.68
N PHE A 695 -13.46 -45.74 2.91
CA PHE A 695 -13.03 -46.83 2.06
C PHE A 695 -12.73 -48.09 2.87
N ASP A 696 -13.17 -49.25 2.36
CA ASP A 696 -12.69 -50.56 2.77
C ASP A 696 -11.74 -51.11 1.69
N GLY A 697 -10.44 -51.08 2.01
CA GLY A 697 -9.39 -51.27 1.01
C GLY A 697 -9.45 -50.20 -0.07
N ASN A 698 -9.83 -50.58 -1.29
CA ASN A 698 -9.94 -49.68 -2.45
C ASN A 698 -11.39 -49.35 -2.83
N ASN A 699 -12.39 -49.90 -2.12
CA ASN A 699 -13.80 -49.68 -2.45
C ASN A 699 -14.37 -48.60 -1.53
N GLU A 700 -15.02 -47.61 -2.12
CA GLU A 700 -15.77 -46.60 -1.37
C GLU A 700 -16.99 -47.25 -0.68
N VAL A 701 -17.19 -46.91 0.59
CA VAL A 701 -18.32 -47.34 1.41
C VAL A 701 -19.18 -46.12 1.69
N THR A 702 -20.37 -46.09 1.09
CA THR A 702 -21.31 -44.95 1.23
C THR A 702 -22.32 -45.14 2.35
N GLU A 703 -22.70 -46.39 2.64
CA GLU A 703 -23.69 -46.77 3.67
C GLU A 703 -23.21 -48.03 4.42
N GLY A 704 -23.62 -48.17 5.69
CA GLY A 704 -23.35 -49.35 6.51
C GLY A 704 -22.41 -49.12 7.70
N VAL A 705 -22.12 -50.19 8.44
CA VAL A 705 -21.35 -50.16 9.70
C VAL A 705 -19.85 -50.06 9.44
N LEU A 706 -19.18 -49.18 10.19
CA LEU A 706 -17.72 -49.06 10.18
C LEU A 706 -17.04 -50.29 10.81
N SER A 707 -15.82 -50.57 10.35
CA SER A 707 -14.96 -51.57 10.95
C SER A 707 -13.52 -51.07 11.09
N ASP A 708 -12.76 -51.72 11.98
CA ASP A 708 -11.34 -51.44 12.18
C ASP A 708 -10.55 -51.54 10.85
N GLY A 709 -9.72 -50.54 10.58
CA GLY A 709 -8.84 -50.50 9.40
C GLY A 709 -9.44 -49.87 8.14
N MET A 710 -10.72 -49.45 8.15
CA MET A 710 -11.26 -48.61 7.08
C MET A 710 -10.52 -47.28 6.99
N LEU A 711 -10.52 -46.64 5.82
CA LEU A 711 -9.83 -45.37 5.58
C LEU A 711 -10.84 -44.25 5.39
N MET A 712 -10.64 -43.13 6.08
CA MET A 712 -11.29 -41.86 5.77
C MET A 712 -10.38 -41.04 4.86
N LYS A 713 -10.90 -40.50 3.77
CA LYS A 713 -10.19 -39.58 2.89
C LYS A 713 -10.92 -38.25 2.82
N ILE A 714 -10.19 -37.18 3.09
CA ILE A 714 -10.63 -35.80 2.87
C ILE A 714 -9.94 -35.33 1.58
N THR A 715 -10.71 -34.95 0.57
CA THR A 715 -10.20 -34.63 -0.77
C THR A 715 -10.54 -33.19 -1.11
N ALA A 716 -9.53 -32.35 -1.35
CA ALA A 716 -9.75 -30.99 -1.85
C ALA A 716 -10.15 -30.99 -3.34
N GLN A 717 -10.66 -29.86 -3.85
CA GLN A 717 -11.12 -29.75 -5.25
C GLN A 717 -10.03 -30.03 -6.30
N ASN A 718 -8.75 -29.79 -5.97
CA ASN A 718 -7.63 -30.13 -6.86
C ASN A 718 -7.21 -31.61 -6.78
N GLY A 719 -7.92 -32.44 -6.01
CA GLY A 719 -7.66 -33.86 -5.84
C GLY A 719 -6.58 -34.20 -4.80
N LYS A 720 -6.00 -33.24 -4.09
CA LYS A 720 -5.08 -33.53 -2.97
C LYS A 720 -5.86 -34.20 -1.84
N GLU A 721 -5.43 -35.40 -1.44
CA GLU A 721 -6.06 -36.19 -0.38
C GLU A 721 -5.31 -36.10 0.97
N ASN A 722 -6.05 -36.08 2.07
CA ASN A 722 -5.55 -36.32 3.42
C ASN A 722 -6.27 -37.56 3.96
N THR A 723 -5.52 -38.61 4.30
CA THR A 723 -6.06 -39.94 4.60
C THR A 723 -5.82 -40.32 6.05
N TYR A 724 -6.86 -40.80 6.73
CA TYR A 724 -6.82 -41.30 8.11
C TYR A 724 -7.26 -42.75 8.17
N THR A 725 -6.64 -43.53 9.06
CA THR A 725 -7.10 -44.90 9.36
C THR A 725 -8.10 -44.89 10.51
N ILE A 726 -9.30 -45.41 10.28
CA ILE A 726 -10.32 -45.63 11.30
C ILE A 726 -9.89 -46.80 12.18
N THR A 727 -9.77 -46.55 13.48
CA THR A 727 -9.34 -47.54 14.48
C THR A 727 -10.41 -47.70 15.55
N VAL A 728 -10.78 -48.93 15.87
CA VAL A 728 -11.79 -49.19 16.92
C VAL A 728 -11.21 -48.89 18.29
N LYS A 729 -11.90 -48.03 19.06
CA LYS A 729 -11.53 -47.69 20.45
C LYS A 729 -12.74 -47.57 21.36
N ASN A 730 -12.98 -48.62 22.13
CA ASN A 730 -14.07 -48.69 23.12
C ASN A 730 -13.58 -48.45 24.56
N HIS A 731 -12.28 -48.25 24.76
CA HIS A 731 -11.66 -48.02 26.06
C HIS A 731 -10.75 -46.80 25.98
N TYR A 732 -10.93 -45.86 26.90
CA TYR A 732 -10.18 -44.62 27.01
C TYR A 732 -9.48 -44.57 28.36
N HIS A 733 -8.22 -44.18 28.34
CA HIS A 733 -7.35 -44.18 29.51
C HIS A 733 -6.65 -42.82 29.56
N TYR A 734 -7.07 -41.97 30.50
CA TYR A 734 -6.64 -40.56 30.56
C TYR A 734 -5.13 -40.37 30.39
N ALA A 735 -4.30 -41.17 31.09
CA ALA A 735 -2.85 -41.05 30.97
C ALA A 735 -2.27 -41.45 29.60
N PHE A 736 -2.78 -42.51 28.97
CA PHE A 736 -2.28 -42.97 27.66
C PHE A 736 -2.86 -42.18 26.50
N ASP A 737 -3.99 -41.51 26.71
CA ASP A 737 -4.64 -40.66 25.73
C ASP A 737 -4.16 -39.20 25.79
N PHE A 738 -3.36 -38.85 26.80
CA PHE A 738 -2.88 -37.50 27.02
C PHE A 738 -1.78 -37.12 26.03
N VAL A 739 -1.95 -35.98 25.36
CA VAL A 739 -0.97 -35.40 24.44
C VAL A 739 -0.59 -34.01 24.91
N ASN A 740 0.72 -33.74 25.01
CA ASN A 740 1.23 -32.47 25.51
C ASN A 740 0.77 -31.29 24.65
N GLY A 741 0.20 -30.26 25.26
CA GLY A 741 -0.25 -29.05 24.58
C GLY A 741 -1.47 -29.24 23.67
N GLN A 742 -2.06 -30.44 23.62
CA GLN A 742 -3.24 -30.73 22.83
C GLN A 742 -4.43 -31.03 23.76
N GLN A 743 -5.42 -30.15 23.72
CA GLN A 743 -6.78 -30.43 24.19
C GLN A 743 -7.68 -30.49 22.96
N GLY A 744 -8.71 -31.32 23.02
CA GLY A 744 -9.61 -31.53 21.89
C GLY A 744 -9.95 -33.01 21.72
N ASN A 745 -11.04 -33.25 21.00
CA ASN A 745 -11.68 -34.54 20.81
C ASN A 745 -12.45 -35.04 22.04
N VAL A 746 -11.80 -35.84 22.90
CA VAL A 746 -12.47 -36.53 24.02
C VAL A 746 -11.96 -36.16 25.41
N TRP A 747 -10.76 -35.58 25.56
CA TRP A 747 -10.23 -35.16 26.87
C TRP A 747 -9.95 -33.66 26.92
N TYR A 748 -10.43 -33.02 27.97
CA TYR A 748 -10.31 -31.58 28.19
C TYR A 748 -9.91 -31.31 29.64
N ALA A 749 -9.09 -30.27 29.84
CA ALA A 749 -8.89 -29.70 31.16
C ALA A 749 -9.76 -28.45 31.26
N GLN A 750 -10.73 -28.47 32.17
CA GLN A 750 -11.70 -27.39 32.33
C GLN A 750 -11.60 -26.76 33.71
N LYS A 751 -11.85 -25.46 33.77
CA LYS A 751 -12.08 -24.72 35.01
C LYS A 751 -13.53 -24.21 35.04
N LYS A 752 -14.10 -24.08 36.22
CA LYS A 752 -15.44 -23.54 36.40
C LYS A 752 -15.38 -22.08 36.84
N VAL A 753 -16.03 -21.19 36.09
CA VAL A 753 -16.08 -19.75 36.36
C VAL A 753 -17.53 -19.31 36.31
N ASN A 754 -18.03 -18.68 37.38
CA ASN A 754 -19.42 -18.22 37.49
C ASN A 754 -20.51 -19.29 37.21
N GLY A 755 -20.19 -20.57 37.45
CA GLY A 755 -21.10 -21.68 37.19
C GLY A 755 -20.91 -22.37 35.82
N GLU A 756 -20.16 -21.76 34.92
CA GLU A 756 -19.90 -22.29 33.57
C GLU A 756 -18.53 -22.97 33.49
N TYR A 757 -18.43 -24.04 32.69
CA TYR A 757 -17.18 -24.74 32.44
C TYR A 757 -16.48 -24.19 31.20
N ILE A 758 -15.22 -23.82 31.33
CA ILE A 758 -14.39 -23.31 30.24
C ILE A 758 -13.08 -24.07 30.15
N ASN A 759 -12.61 -24.33 28.93
CA ASN A 759 -11.34 -25.02 28.70
C ASN A 759 -10.16 -24.16 29.17
N MET A 760 -9.14 -24.83 29.72
CA MET A 760 -7.89 -24.19 30.12
C MET A 760 -7.00 -23.97 28.89
N THR A 761 -6.43 -22.79 28.75
CA THR A 761 -5.68 -22.39 27.54
C THR A 761 -4.16 -22.25 27.74
N SER A 762 -3.67 -22.39 28.98
CA SER A 762 -2.24 -22.28 29.29
C SER A 762 -1.64 -23.66 29.56
N PHE A 763 -0.71 -24.11 28.72
CA PHE A 763 0.02 -25.37 28.93
C PHE A 763 1.43 -25.10 29.48
N SER A 764 1.87 -25.90 30.44
CA SER A 764 3.18 -25.73 31.06
C SER A 764 4.32 -26.03 30.11
N SER A 765 5.39 -25.23 30.15
CA SER A 765 6.64 -25.52 29.41
C SER A 765 7.55 -26.54 30.11
N GLN A 766 7.23 -26.91 31.36
CA GLN A 766 8.06 -27.79 32.19
C GLN A 766 7.38 -29.11 32.54
N TYR A 767 6.07 -29.08 32.75
CA TYR A 767 5.28 -30.22 33.21
C TYR A 767 4.23 -30.63 32.18
N ALA A 768 3.77 -31.88 32.23
CA ALA A 768 2.70 -32.37 31.37
C ALA A 768 1.32 -31.92 31.91
N THR A 769 1.13 -30.61 32.14
CA THR A 769 -0.07 -30.05 32.78
C THR A 769 -0.56 -28.78 32.11
N TRP A 770 -1.89 -28.61 32.14
CA TRP A 770 -2.55 -27.33 31.91
C TRP A 770 -2.53 -26.54 33.21
N ASP A 771 -2.00 -25.32 33.13
CA ASP A 771 -1.73 -24.46 34.28
C ASP A 771 -2.94 -23.56 34.58
N GLY A 772 -3.45 -23.69 35.79
CA GLY A 772 -4.49 -22.83 36.35
C GLY A 772 -3.90 -21.69 37.19
N LYS A 773 -4.78 -20.93 37.87
CA LYS A 773 -4.31 -19.92 38.84
C LYS A 773 -3.89 -20.58 40.16
N ASN A 774 -2.97 -19.92 40.87
CA ASN A 774 -2.57 -20.29 42.23
C ASN A 774 -2.05 -21.74 42.40
N TRP A 775 -1.30 -22.25 41.43
CA TRP A 775 -0.75 -23.63 41.42
C TRP A 775 -1.78 -24.73 41.14
N ALA A 776 -3.01 -24.38 40.75
CA ALA A 776 -3.94 -25.36 40.19
C ALA A 776 -3.41 -25.91 38.87
N ALA A 777 -3.68 -27.19 38.61
CA ALA A 777 -3.16 -27.88 37.44
C ALA A 777 -4.03 -29.12 37.12
N VAL A 778 -4.17 -29.40 35.83
CA VAL A 778 -4.83 -30.61 35.32
C VAL A 778 -3.92 -31.24 34.27
N GLY A 779 -3.56 -32.51 34.42
CA GLY A 779 -2.68 -33.18 33.46
C GLY A 779 -2.10 -34.47 34.00
N LEU A 780 -0.83 -34.74 33.74
CA LEU A 780 -0.10 -35.90 34.25
C LEU A 780 0.93 -35.49 35.31
N GLN A 781 1.21 -36.42 36.20
CA GLN A 781 2.33 -36.29 37.12
C GLN A 781 3.65 -36.54 36.38
N GLY A 782 4.57 -35.57 36.42
CA GLY A 782 5.91 -35.70 35.83
C GLY A 782 6.33 -34.48 35.01
N GLY A 783 7.54 -34.53 34.46
CA GLY A 783 8.02 -33.54 33.48
C GLY A 783 7.41 -33.77 32.10
N ILE A 784 7.39 -32.73 31.26
CA ILE A 784 6.79 -32.78 29.91
C ILE A 784 7.39 -33.86 28.99
N ASN A 785 8.65 -34.26 29.22
CA ASN A 785 9.37 -35.25 28.40
C ASN A 785 9.46 -36.64 29.05
N ASP A 786 8.79 -36.87 30.17
CA ASP A 786 8.82 -38.18 30.83
C ASP A 786 7.99 -39.20 30.02
N PRO A 787 8.48 -40.44 29.82
CA PRO A 787 7.74 -41.44 29.08
C PRO A 787 6.47 -41.85 29.84
N ILE A 788 5.36 -41.94 29.10
CA ILE A 788 4.09 -42.43 29.65
C ILE A 788 4.16 -43.96 29.76
N THR A 789 3.90 -44.48 30.97
CA THR A 789 3.93 -45.91 31.29
C THR A 789 2.73 -46.28 32.16
N GLU A 790 2.57 -47.57 32.46
CA GLU A 790 1.54 -48.03 33.42
C GLU A 790 1.70 -47.43 34.82
N GLU A 791 2.88 -46.92 35.18
CA GLU A 791 3.12 -46.23 36.45
C GLU A 791 2.73 -44.75 36.41
N THR A 792 2.43 -44.18 35.24
CA THR A 792 2.06 -42.77 35.10
C THR A 792 0.68 -42.51 35.72
N HIS A 793 0.56 -41.40 36.44
CA HIS A 793 -0.65 -41.00 37.16
C HIS A 793 -1.22 -39.71 36.57
N GLY A 794 -2.54 -39.63 36.42
CA GLY A 794 -3.22 -38.36 36.22
C GLY A 794 -3.11 -37.47 37.46
N LEU A 795 -3.03 -36.17 37.25
CA LEU A 795 -2.83 -35.16 38.28
C LEU A 795 -3.94 -34.12 38.21
N LEU A 796 -4.67 -33.98 39.32
CA LEU A 796 -5.64 -32.90 39.53
C LEU A 796 -5.24 -32.12 40.78
N VAL A 797 -4.99 -30.82 40.61
CA VAL A 797 -4.67 -29.89 41.69
C VAL A 797 -5.69 -28.77 41.69
N ASP A 798 -6.45 -28.66 42.78
CA ASP A 798 -7.38 -27.55 42.97
C ASP A 798 -6.96 -26.73 44.19
N SER A 799 -6.37 -25.56 43.98
CA SER A 799 -5.87 -24.71 45.06
C SER A 799 -6.94 -23.82 45.73
N LEU A 800 -8.20 -23.89 45.27
CA LEU A 800 -9.22 -22.90 45.60
C LEU A 800 -10.02 -23.34 46.84
N THR A 801 -10.21 -22.41 47.79
CA THR A 801 -11.14 -22.60 48.91
C THR A 801 -12.54 -22.16 48.48
N LYS A 802 -13.59 -22.83 48.98
CA LYS A 802 -15.02 -22.63 48.64
C LYS A 802 -15.57 -21.17 48.66
N SER A 803 -14.77 -20.18 49.08
CA SER A 803 -15.15 -18.77 49.26
C SER A 803 -14.64 -17.78 48.19
N ASN A 804 -13.85 -18.21 47.19
CA ASN A 804 -13.26 -17.32 46.17
C ASN A 804 -13.88 -17.57 44.77
N ASP A 805 -14.12 -16.52 43.98
CA ASP A 805 -14.85 -16.54 42.69
C ASP A 805 -14.11 -17.19 41.48
N GLU A 806 -13.47 -18.33 41.68
CA GLU A 806 -13.14 -19.32 40.63
C GLU A 806 -13.46 -20.69 41.23
N GLN A 807 -14.36 -21.50 40.66
CA GLN A 807 -14.99 -22.60 41.41
C GLN A 807 -14.68 -24.00 40.85
N GLY A 808 -13.40 -24.34 40.78
CA GLY A 808 -12.89 -25.71 40.63
C GLY A 808 -12.26 -26.04 39.27
N HIS A 809 -11.46 -27.11 39.23
CA HIS A 809 -10.82 -27.65 38.03
C HIS A 809 -11.26 -29.11 37.82
N SER A 810 -11.32 -29.54 36.56
CA SER A 810 -11.81 -30.86 36.19
C SER A 810 -11.01 -31.50 35.07
N MET A 811 -10.89 -32.83 35.16
CA MET A 811 -10.64 -33.67 33.99
C MET A 811 -11.99 -33.97 33.36
N ALA A 812 -12.18 -33.55 32.12
CA ALA A 812 -13.47 -33.65 31.43
C ALA A 812 -13.34 -34.57 30.21
N TYR A 813 -14.20 -35.58 30.15
CA TYR A 813 -14.36 -36.48 29.02
C TYR A 813 -15.57 -36.03 28.18
N ASN A 814 -15.33 -35.63 26.92
CA ASN A 814 -16.39 -35.36 25.96
C ASN A 814 -16.79 -36.67 25.29
N VAL A 815 -18.07 -37.00 25.31
CA VAL A 815 -18.60 -38.29 24.88
C VAL A 815 -18.69 -38.33 23.34
N PRO A 816 -17.88 -39.16 22.65
CA PRO A 816 -17.87 -39.21 21.18
C PRO A 816 -19.05 -39.96 20.56
N LYS A 817 -19.76 -40.78 21.36
CA LYS A 817 -20.87 -41.64 20.92
C LYS A 817 -21.87 -41.86 22.05
N THR A 818 -23.16 -41.80 21.72
CA THR A 818 -24.28 -42.16 22.61
C THR A 818 -24.20 -43.64 23.02
N GLY A 819 -24.37 -43.94 24.31
CA GLY A 819 -24.31 -45.31 24.81
C GLY A 819 -24.25 -45.41 26.32
N VAL A 820 -23.87 -46.58 26.82
CA VAL A 820 -23.60 -46.78 28.25
C VAL A 820 -22.11 -46.87 28.47
N ILE A 821 -21.57 -46.03 29.33
CA ILE A 821 -20.16 -46.04 29.71
C ILE A 821 -20.00 -46.49 31.15
N LYS A 822 -18.89 -47.17 31.42
CA LYS A 822 -18.38 -47.47 32.74
C LYS A 822 -17.18 -46.57 33.02
N LEU A 823 -17.33 -45.63 33.94
CA LEU A 823 -16.24 -44.86 34.52
C LEU A 823 -15.65 -45.64 35.70
N SER A 824 -14.35 -45.87 35.66
CA SER A 824 -13.56 -46.42 36.77
C SER A 824 -12.27 -45.61 36.93
N LEU A 825 -11.54 -45.84 38.02
CA LEU A 825 -10.23 -45.24 38.25
C LEU A 825 -9.16 -46.34 38.22
N LYS A 826 -7.92 -45.95 37.90
CA LYS A 826 -6.75 -46.83 37.95
C LYS A 826 -6.61 -47.50 39.33
N ASP A 827 -6.19 -48.77 39.34
CA ASP A 827 -5.99 -49.53 40.57
C ASP A 827 -5.04 -48.79 41.53
N GLY A 828 -5.46 -48.62 42.79
CA GLY A 828 -4.70 -47.90 43.82
C GLY A 828 -4.91 -46.38 43.82
N GLU A 829 -5.80 -45.85 42.98
CA GLU A 829 -6.26 -44.47 42.97
C GLU A 829 -7.76 -44.39 43.29
N PRO A 830 -8.27 -43.24 43.80
CA PRO A 830 -7.60 -41.94 43.96
C PRO A 830 -6.98 -41.76 45.35
N TYR A 831 -5.89 -41.00 45.43
CA TYR A 831 -5.27 -40.64 46.72
C TYR A 831 -4.64 -39.24 46.68
N LEU A 832 -4.46 -38.65 47.86
CA LEU A 832 -3.75 -37.37 47.99
C LEU A 832 -2.28 -37.53 47.62
N ARG A 833 -1.83 -36.78 46.60
CA ARG A 833 -0.43 -36.78 46.16
C ARG A 833 0.52 -36.32 47.27
N MET A 834 0.08 -35.32 48.04
CA MET A 834 0.88 -34.67 49.08
C MET A 834 0.21 -34.85 50.44
N ALA A 835 0.47 -35.99 51.07
CA ALA A 835 0.03 -36.32 52.42
C ALA A 835 1.18 -36.24 53.45
N PRO A 836 0.88 -35.96 54.75
CA PRO A 836 -0.44 -35.74 55.31
C PRO A 836 -0.99 -34.34 55.03
N ASN A 837 -2.30 -34.24 54.85
CA ASN A 837 -3.01 -32.97 54.66
C ASN A 837 -3.67 -32.50 55.98
N SER A 838 -3.78 -31.19 56.18
CA SER A 838 -4.37 -30.57 57.38
C SER A 838 -5.15 -29.30 57.03
N GLY A 839 -6.05 -28.85 57.92
CA GLY A 839 -6.80 -27.59 57.73
C GLY A 839 -8.08 -27.70 56.90
N GLY A 840 -8.36 -28.87 56.32
CA GLY A 840 -9.57 -29.16 55.55
C GLY A 840 -9.47 -30.52 54.85
N ASP A 841 -10.55 -30.91 54.20
CA ASP A 841 -10.69 -32.15 53.44
C ASP A 841 -10.73 -31.86 51.93
N VAL A 842 -10.27 -32.82 51.13
CA VAL A 842 -10.35 -32.78 49.67
C VAL A 842 -11.40 -33.81 49.24
N VAL A 843 -12.45 -33.36 48.55
CA VAL A 843 -13.60 -34.17 48.15
C VAL A 843 -13.56 -34.40 46.65
N LEU A 844 -13.68 -35.65 46.23
CA LEU A 844 -13.79 -36.04 44.83
C LEU A 844 -15.28 -36.15 44.44
N THR A 845 -15.64 -35.55 43.31
CA THR A 845 -16.98 -35.59 42.74
C THR A 845 -16.96 -35.96 41.26
N PHE A 846 -18.04 -36.59 40.81
CA PHE A 846 -18.26 -36.98 39.42
C PHE A 846 -19.56 -36.36 38.93
N THR A 847 -19.50 -35.67 37.80
CA THR A 847 -20.68 -35.01 37.21
C THR A 847 -20.83 -35.33 35.73
N LEU A 848 -22.06 -35.39 35.25
CA LEU A 848 -22.42 -35.45 33.83
C LEU A 848 -23.16 -34.15 33.50
N ASN A 849 -22.61 -33.35 32.59
CA ASN A 849 -23.13 -32.03 32.25
C ASN A 849 -23.35 -31.10 33.46
N GLY A 850 -22.56 -31.30 34.53
CA GLY A 850 -22.64 -30.52 35.77
C GLY A 850 -23.54 -31.14 36.85
N GLU A 851 -24.32 -32.18 36.53
CA GLU A 851 -25.17 -32.89 37.48
C GLU A 851 -24.43 -34.08 38.13
N PRO A 852 -24.46 -34.25 39.46
CA PRO A 852 -23.79 -35.36 40.13
C PRO A 852 -24.34 -36.74 39.73
N ILE A 853 -23.44 -37.66 39.37
CA ILE A 853 -23.80 -39.03 38.96
C ILE A 853 -23.44 -40.11 40.01
N SER A 854 -22.81 -39.71 41.11
CA SER A 854 -22.50 -40.57 42.25
C SER A 854 -22.47 -39.78 43.55
N ASP A 855 -22.37 -40.49 44.68
CA ASP A 855 -21.98 -39.87 45.94
C ASP A 855 -20.57 -39.24 45.83
N SER A 856 -20.28 -38.26 46.68
CA SER A 856 -18.96 -37.63 46.78
C SER A 856 -18.03 -38.43 47.71
N TYR A 857 -16.73 -38.45 47.42
CA TYR A 857 -15.74 -39.23 48.16
C TYR A 857 -14.70 -38.34 48.84
N ILE A 858 -14.57 -38.40 50.16
CA ILE A 858 -13.51 -37.68 50.89
C ILE A 858 -12.19 -38.44 50.73
N LEU A 859 -11.16 -37.79 50.20
CA LEU A 859 -9.82 -38.39 50.09
C LEU A 859 -9.14 -38.45 51.47
N PRO A 860 -8.64 -39.62 51.92
CA PRO A 860 -7.98 -39.73 53.22
C PRO A 860 -6.78 -38.79 53.36
N ASN A 861 -6.80 -37.99 54.43
CA ASN A 861 -5.74 -37.01 54.73
C ASN A 861 -4.37 -37.65 55.00
N ASP A 862 -4.28 -38.96 55.20
CA ASP A 862 -3.02 -39.69 55.39
C ASP A 862 -2.40 -40.21 54.07
N GLY A 863 -3.06 -39.97 52.93
CA GLY A 863 -2.60 -40.39 51.61
C GLY A 863 -2.92 -41.84 51.27
N THR A 864 -3.71 -42.53 52.09
CA THR A 864 -4.25 -43.84 51.69
C THR A 864 -5.28 -43.68 50.57
N PRO A 865 -5.37 -44.63 49.61
CA PRO A 865 -6.38 -44.57 48.55
C PRO A 865 -7.81 -44.60 49.08
N ALA A 866 -8.68 -43.80 48.48
CA ALA A 866 -10.12 -43.88 48.68
C ALA A 866 -10.70 -45.06 47.88
N ASP A 867 -11.72 -45.70 48.43
CA ASP A 867 -12.43 -46.80 47.76
C ASP A 867 -13.58 -46.19 46.95
N VAL A 868 -13.38 -46.08 45.62
CA VAL A 868 -14.35 -45.50 44.69
C VAL A 868 -14.90 -46.61 43.81
N GLU A 869 -16.19 -46.89 43.94
CA GLU A 869 -16.88 -47.89 43.12
C GLU A 869 -17.03 -47.40 41.67
N PRO A 870 -16.89 -48.28 40.65
CA PRO A 870 -17.15 -47.91 39.26
C PRO A 870 -18.57 -47.39 39.04
N ILE A 871 -18.70 -46.37 38.20
CA ILE A 871 -19.97 -45.72 37.87
C ILE A 871 -20.39 -46.17 36.46
N GLU A 872 -21.57 -46.77 36.33
CA GLU A 872 -22.21 -47.01 35.03
C GLU A 872 -23.25 -45.91 34.78
N VAL A 873 -23.18 -45.27 33.62
CA VAL A 873 -24.06 -44.14 33.27
C VAL A 873 -24.40 -44.19 31.78
N GLU A 874 -25.65 -43.87 31.44
CA GLU A 874 -26.09 -43.64 30.07
C GLU A 874 -25.68 -42.22 29.67
N VAL A 875 -25.12 -42.08 28.46
CA VAL A 875 -24.58 -40.81 27.96
C VAL A 875 -24.99 -40.58 26.52
N GLU A 876 -25.14 -39.31 26.16
CA GLU A 876 -25.39 -38.85 24.79
C GLU A 876 -24.11 -38.29 24.16
N LYS A 877 -24.00 -38.39 22.83
CA LYS A 877 -22.90 -37.76 22.07
C LYS A 877 -22.85 -36.26 22.39
N GLY A 878 -21.67 -35.76 22.76
CA GLY A 878 -21.45 -34.37 23.16
C GLY A 878 -21.56 -34.10 24.67
N ASP A 879 -22.01 -35.08 25.47
CA ASP A 879 -22.02 -34.96 26.92
C ASP A 879 -20.60 -34.79 27.48
N PHE A 880 -20.48 -34.02 28.56
CA PHE A 880 -19.25 -33.90 29.32
C PHE A 880 -19.34 -34.59 30.68
N LEU A 881 -18.60 -35.68 30.82
CA LEU A 881 -18.36 -36.38 32.07
C LEU A 881 -17.13 -35.78 32.77
N ARG A 882 -17.28 -35.24 33.98
CA ARG A 882 -16.22 -34.51 34.70
C ARG A 882 -15.84 -35.20 36.00
N ILE A 883 -14.54 -35.20 36.27
CA ILE A 883 -13.92 -35.62 37.53
C ILE A 883 -13.36 -34.37 38.19
N GLU A 884 -13.87 -34.05 39.38
CA GLU A 884 -13.68 -32.77 40.05
C GLU A 884 -13.15 -32.95 41.48
N LEU A 885 -12.25 -32.05 41.90
CA LEU A 885 -11.89 -31.89 43.31
C LEU A 885 -12.60 -30.67 43.89
N VAL A 886 -13.14 -30.82 45.09
CA VAL A 886 -13.79 -29.77 45.86
C VAL A 886 -13.19 -29.74 47.25
N ASN A 887 -12.62 -28.59 47.63
CA ASN A 887 -12.01 -28.43 48.94
C ASN A 887 -13.03 -27.98 50.01
N GLU A 888 -13.13 -28.75 51.10
CA GLU A 888 -13.86 -28.36 52.30
C GLU A 888 -12.90 -27.81 53.36
N GLY A 889 -13.02 -26.52 53.67
CA GLY A 889 -12.09 -25.81 54.55
C GLY A 889 -10.89 -25.27 53.80
N SER A 890 -9.68 -25.43 54.36
CA SER A 890 -8.44 -24.92 53.77
C SER A 890 -7.33 -25.98 53.84
N PRO A 891 -7.46 -27.07 53.05
CA PRO A 891 -6.45 -28.12 52.99
C PRO A 891 -5.08 -27.54 52.60
N THR A 892 -4.03 -27.95 53.32
CA THR A 892 -2.64 -27.52 53.06
C THR A 892 -2.08 -28.02 51.73
N SER A 893 -2.62 -29.09 51.15
CA SER A 893 -2.11 -29.69 49.92
C SER A 893 -3.21 -30.36 49.08
N PRO A 894 -4.06 -29.56 48.39
CA PRO A 894 -5.19 -30.05 47.63
C PRO A 894 -4.79 -30.55 46.23
N SER A 895 -4.04 -31.64 46.20
CA SER A 895 -3.60 -32.31 44.97
C SER A 895 -3.79 -33.81 45.09
N ALA A 896 -4.33 -34.45 44.06
CA ALA A 896 -4.58 -35.88 44.03
C ALA A 896 -4.03 -36.55 42.76
N HIS A 897 -3.64 -37.82 42.91
CA HIS A 897 -3.44 -38.70 41.76
C HIS A 897 -4.76 -39.38 41.44
N ILE A 898 -5.24 -39.15 40.21
CA ILE A 898 -6.53 -39.62 39.70
C ILE A 898 -6.38 -39.87 38.21
N THR A 899 -6.63 -41.10 37.79
CA THR A 899 -6.50 -41.55 36.40
C THR A 899 -7.81 -42.19 35.96
N PRO A 900 -8.69 -41.43 35.29
CA PRO A 900 -9.95 -41.94 34.77
C PRO A 900 -9.77 -43.00 33.68
N LEU A 901 -10.62 -44.02 33.74
CA LEU A 901 -10.76 -45.11 32.77
C LEU A 901 -12.22 -45.16 32.31
N ILE A 902 -12.47 -44.94 31.02
CA ILE A 902 -13.80 -45.03 30.41
C ILE A 902 -13.85 -46.28 29.55
N ALA A 903 -14.87 -47.11 29.75
CA ALA A 903 -15.15 -48.26 28.89
C ALA A 903 -16.59 -48.21 28.40
N TYR A 904 -16.80 -48.26 27.09
CA TYR A 904 -18.13 -48.44 26.52
C TYR A 904 -18.63 -49.86 26.78
N LYS A 905 -19.87 -49.97 27.24
CA LYS A 905 -20.55 -51.23 27.48
C LYS A 905 -21.32 -51.62 26.23
N ASP A 906 -21.12 -52.86 25.78
CA ASP A 906 -21.84 -53.42 24.66
C ASP A 906 -23.26 -53.83 25.07
N VAL A 907 -24.19 -52.88 25.00
CA VAL A 907 -25.61 -53.07 25.29
C VAL A 907 -26.46 -52.57 24.14
N ASN A 908 -27.57 -53.25 23.91
CA ASN A 908 -28.56 -52.81 22.92
C ASN A 908 -29.26 -51.56 23.47
N MET A 909 -29.00 -50.41 22.87
CA MET A 909 -29.68 -49.17 23.19
C MET A 909 -31.10 -49.27 22.64
N SER A 910 -32.13 -49.10 23.47
CA SER A 910 -33.46 -48.83 22.92
C SER A 910 -33.40 -47.48 22.25
N GLN A 911 -33.61 -47.42 20.93
CA GLN A 911 -33.74 -46.16 20.23
C GLN A 911 -34.82 -45.32 20.95
N PRO A 912 -34.53 -44.08 21.35
CA PRO A 912 -35.58 -43.18 21.81
C PRO A 912 -36.64 -43.06 20.71
N GLU A 913 -37.92 -42.95 21.08
CA GLU A 913 -38.97 -42.56 20.11
C GLU A 913 -38.56 -41.20 19.53
N VAL A 914 -38.41 -41.13 18.21
CA VAL A 914 -38.08 -39.90 17.48
C VAL A 914 -39.17 -38.86 17.76
N ASP A 915 -38.79 -37.69 18.29
CA ASP A 915 -39.75 -36.66 18.68
C ASP A 915 -40.16 -35.81 17.47
N THR A 916 -41.12 -36.34 16.72
CA THR A 916 -41.66 -35.67 15.53
C THR A 916 -42.52 -34.43 15.82
N THR A 917 -42.65 -34.00 17.08
CA THR A 917 -43.56 -32.93 17.47
C THR A 917 -43.23 -31.60 16.77
N GLU A 918 -41.95 -31.28 16.62
CA GLU A 918 -41.51 -30.04 15.96
C GLU A 918 -41.85 -30.04 14.48
N LEU A 919 -41.47 -31.08 13.75
CA LEU A 919 -41.79 -31.25 12.33
C LEU A 919 -43.30 -31.27 12.08
N GLN A 920 -44.09 -31.93 12.93
CA GLN A 920 -45.56 -31.92 12.84
C GLN A 920 -46.17 -30.53 13.05
N ASN A 921 -45.64 -29.75 14.00
CA ASN A 921 -46.08 -28.38 14.22
C ASN A 921 -45.69 -27.46 13.07
N LEU A 922 -44.50 -27.64 12.50
CA LEU A 922 -44.01 -26.82 11.39
C LEU A 922 -44.77 -27.13 10.10
N ILE A 923 -45.02 -28.41 9.78
CA ILE A 923 -45.90 -28.81 8.67
C ILE A 923 -47.28 -28.18 8.83
N THR A 924 -47.87 -28.22 10.03
CA THR A 924 -49.17 -27.60 10.29
C THR A 924 -49.14 -26.08 10.06
N THR A 925 -48.04 -25.42 10.42
CA THR A 925 -47.86 -23.97 10.22
C THR A 925 -47.69 -23.63 8.75
N ALA A 926 -46.84 -24.36 8.03
CA ALA A 926 -46.61 -24.20 6.60
C ALA A 926 -47.90 -24.44 5.78
N GLU A 927 -48.68 -25.47 6.12
CA GLU A 927 -49.97 -25.78 5.48
C GLU A 927 -51.03 -24.69 5.70
N ALA A 928 -50.90 -23.88 6.76
CA ALA A 928 -51.83 -22.79 7.03
C ALA A 928 -51.57 -21.56 6.14
N ILE A 929 -50.41 -21.50 5.46
CA ILE A 929 -50.09 -20.42 4.54
C ILE A 929 -50.81 -20.67 3.21
N THR A 930 -51.77 -19.80 2.89
CA THR A 930 -52.54 -19.84 1.64
C THR A 930 -52.16 -18.67 0.75
N ASN A 931 -52.10 -18.88 -0.56
CA ASN A 931 -51.90 -17.81 -1.54
C ASN A 931 -53.18 -17.46 -2.33
N ASP A 932 -54.35 -17.61 -1.70
CA ASP A 932 -55.65 -17.35 -2.33
C ASP A 932 -55.87 -15.86 -2.71
N ASP A 933 -55.14 -14.95 -2.06
CA ASP A 933 -55.19 -13.50 -2.26
C ASP A 933 -53.99 -12.94 -3.07
N GLU A 934 -53.17 -13.83 -3.69
CA GLU A 934 -51.94 -13.47 -4.43
C GLU A 934 -50.93 -12.63 -3.61
N ILE A 935 -50.88 -12.87 -2.30
CA ILE A 935 -49.97 -12.20 -1.36
C ILE A 935 -48.52 -12.59 -1.63
N TYR A 936 -48.26 -13.82 -2.10
CA TYR A 936 -46.92 -14.33 -2.40
C TYR A 936 -46.71 -14.59 -3.89
N THR A 937 -45.48 -14.49 -4.38
CA THR A 937 -45.16 -14.82 -5.78
C THR A 937 -45.46 -16.30 -6.04
N LYS A 938 -45.94 -16.60 -7.25
CA LYS A 938 -46.32 -17.98 -7.60
C LYS A 938 -45.13 -18.96 -7.48
N ALA A 939 -43.93 -18.50 -7.80
CA ALA A 939 -42.72 -19.31 -7.74
C ALA A 939 -42.33 -19.67 -6.29
N SER A 940 -42.29 -18.68 -5.39
CA SER A 940 -41.96 -18.93 -3.98
C SER A 940 -43.01 -19.79 -3.29
N PHE A 941 -44.29 -19.58 -3.60
CA PHE A 941 -45.37 -20.41 -3.06
C PHE A 941 -45.34 -21.87 -3.58
N ASP A 942 -45.02 -22.10 -4.86
CA ASP A 942 -44.88 -23.46 -5.41
C ASP A 942 -43.70 -24.23 -4.78
N VAL A 943 -42.62 -23.53 -4.42
CA VAL A 943 -41.47 -24.10 -3.67
C VAL A 943 -41.92 -24.53 -2.27
N LEU A 944 -42.65 -23.68 -1.54
CA LEU A 944 -43.19 -24.05 -0.23
C LEU A 944 -44.13 -25.26 -0.30
N GLN A 945 -45.01 -25.34 -1.31
CA GLN A 945 -45.90 -26.50 -1.47
C GLN A 945 -45.14 -27.81 -1.71
N THR A 946 -44.01 -27.74 -2.40
CA THR A 946 -43.13 -28.90 -2.63
C THR A 946 -42.46 -29.31 -1.32
N ALA A 947 -41.89 -28.35 -0.58
CA ALA A 947 -41.26 -28.60 0.71
C ALA A 947 -42.24 -29.19 1.75
N ILE A 948 -43.51 -28.75 1.76
CA ILE A 948 -44.55 -29.33 2.62
C ILE A 948 -44.82 -30.81 2.27
N ALA A 949 -44.83 -31.15 0.98
CA ALA A 949 -45.04 -32.53 0.54
C ALA A 949 -43.85 -33.41 0.95
N ASP A 950 -42.63 -32.94 0.71
CA ASP A 950 -41.40 -33.65 1.07
C ASP A 950 -41.28 -33.82 2.60
N ALA A 951 -41.63 -32.80 3.39
CA ALA A 951 -41.64 -32.86 4.84
C ALA A 951 -42.66 -33.87 5.40
N LYS A 952 -43.83 -34.03 4.75
CA LYS A 952 -44.81 -35.06 5.13
C LYS A 952 -44.37 -36.47 4.77
N ASP A 953 -43.77 -36.63 3.60
CA ASP A 953 -43.20 -37.91 3.19
C ASP A 953 -42.04 -38.29 4.13
N ALA A 954 -41.19 -37.33 4.50
CA ALA A 954 -40.14 -37.49 5.51
C ALA A 954 -40.72 -37.85 6.88
N LEU A 955 -41.83 -37.22 7.30
CA LEU A 955 -42.51 -37.53 8.55
C LEU A 955 -43.04 -38.98 8.61
N GLU A 956 -43.50 -39.54 7.49
CA GLU A 956 -43.91 -40.95 7.40
C GLU A 956 -42.73 -41.93 7.36
N ALA A 957 -41.54 -41.45 6.97
CA ALA A 957 -40.33 -42.24 6.75
C ALA A 957 -39.23 -42.02 7.80
N VAL A 958 -39.48 -41.22 8.82
CA VAL A 958 -38.48 -40.80 9.82
C VAL A 958 -37.99 -42.00 10.64
N GLU A 959 -36.66 -42.19 10.68
CA GLU A 959 -36.03 -43.26 11.45
C GLU A 959 -35.10 -42.72 12.55
N THR A 960 -34.66 -41.46 12.43
CA THR A 960 -33.73 -40.78 13.34
C THR A 960 -34.15 -39.33 13.65
N GLU A 961 -33.64 -38.75 14.74
CA GLU A 961 -33.84 -37.32 15.04
C GLU A 961 -33.17 -36.41 13.99
N SER A 962 -32.07 -36.87 13.38
CA SER A 962 -31.41 -36.14 12.29
C SER A 962 -32.30 -36.02 11.04
N ASP A 963 -33.15 -37.01 10.78
CA ASP A 963 -34.15 -36.95 9.71
C ASP A 963 -35.20 -35.87 10.03
N VAL A 964 -35.55 -35.69 11.31
CA VAL A 964 -36.45 -34.63 11.79
C VAL A 964 -35.81 -33.27 11.58
N ASP A 965 -34.59 -33.06 12.07
CA ASP A 965 -33.87 -31.78 11.96
C ASP A 965 -33.70 -31.35 10.50
N THR A 966 -33.29 -32.29 9.64
CA THR A 966 -33.11 -32.03 8.20
C THR A 966 -34.42 -31.61 7.53
N ALA A 967 -35.53 -32.27 7.88
CA ALA A 967 -36.84 -31.93 7.34
C ALA A 967 -37.39 -30.62 7.91
N VAL A 968 -37.10 -30.29 9.18
CA VAL A 968 -37.44 -29.03 9.83
C VAL A 968 -36.71 -27.86 9.15
N ASP A 969 -35.40 -27.96 9.00
CA ASP A 969 -34.58 -26.91 8.37
C ASP A 969 -34.99 -26.66 6.92
N ALA A 970 -35.20 -27.72 6.14
CA ALA A 970 -35.60 -27.60 4.74
C ALA A 970 -37.00 -26.94 4.60
N LEU A 971 -37.94 -27.32 5.47
CA LEU A 971 -39.29 -26.72 5.47
C LEU A 971 -39.27 -25.27 5.96
N GLN A 972 -38.50 -24.97 7.00
CA GLN A 972 -38.35 -23.62 7.54
C GLN A 972 -37.71 -22.68 6.50
N ALA A 973 -36.65 -23.14 5.81
CA ALA A 973 -36.01 -22.37 4.75
C ALA A 973 -36.98 -22.04 3.60
N ALA A 974 -37.86 -22.99 3.22
CA ALA A 974 -38.87 -22.73 2.21
C ALA A 974 -39.96 -21.74 2.67
N MET A 975 -40.29 -21.72 3.97
CA MET A 975 -41.19 -20.72 4.54
C MET A 975 -40.54 -19.33 4.58
N ASP A 976 -39.26 -19.25 4.91
CA ASP A 976 -38.51 -17.99 4.98
C ASP A 976 -38.27 -17.38 3.59
N GLN A 977 -38.24 -18.20 2.54
CA GLN A 977 -38.12 -17.78 1.14
C GLN A 977 -39.47 -17.42 0.48
N LEU A 978 -40.56 -17.35 1.25
CA LEU A 978 -41.82 -16.80 0.73
C LEU A 978 -41.66 -15.33 0.38
N GLU A 979 -41.81 -15.01 -0.90
CA GLU A 979 -41.67 -13.67 -1.43
C GLU A 979 -43.04 -13.02 -1.55
N GLU A 980 -43.31 -11.96 -0.78
CA GLU A 980 -44.57 -11.22 -0.88
C GLU A 980 -44.62 -10.34 -2.14
N VAL A 981 -45.79 -10.28 -2.79
CA VAL A 981 -46.05 -9.38 -3.91
C VAL A 981 -46.19 -7.96 -3.35
N VAL A 982 -45.10 -7.19 -3.40
CA VAL A 982 -45.09 -5.81 -2.90
C VAL A 982 -46.02 -4.93 -3.75
N VAL A 983 -47.05 -4.37 -3.11
CA VAL A 983 -47.86 -3.28 -3.63
C VAL A 983 -47.65 -2.10 -2.69
N ASP A 984 -46.81 -1.12 -3.05
CA ASP A 984 -46.59 0.05 -2.18
C ASP A 984 -47.35 1.32 -2.62
N PRO A 985 -48.32 1.77 -1.81
CA PRO A 985 -48.78 3.15 -1.70
C PRO A 985 -48.08 3.92 -0.56
N ASN A 986 -46.94 4.56 -0.87
CA ASN A 986 -46.23 5.68 -0.19
C ASN A 986 -47.11 6.54 0.81
N PRO A 987 -46.67 7.11 1.97
CA PRO A 987 -45.29 7.56 2.33
C PRO A 987 -44.80 7.50 3.83
N ASN A 988 -43.48 7.67 4.00
CA ASN A 988 -42.66 7.74 5.24
C ASN A 988 -42.94 9.00 6.15
N PRO A 989 -42.60 9.07 7.48
CA PRO A 989 -41.23 9.37 8.00
C PRO A 989 -40.79 8.83 9.42
N ASP A 990 -39.46 8.69 9.57
CA ASP A 990 -38.46 8.42 10.68
C ASP A 990 -38.65 9.13 12.08
N PRO A 991 -37.89 8.92 13.24
CA PRO A 991 -36.50 8.38 13.46
C PRO A 991 -36.10 7.55 14.76
N ASP A 992 -35.05 6.68 14.61
CA ASP A 992 -33.80 6.39 15.41
C ASP A 992 -33.82 5.96 16.93
N PRO A 993 -32.81 5.26 17.59
CA PRO A 993 -31.52 4.63 17.16
C PRO A 993 -31.13 3.19 17.66
N ASP A 994 -30.30 2.54 16.82
CA ASP A 994 -29.19 1.52 16.88
C ASP A 994 -28.73 0.75 18.17
N PRO A 995 -28.15 -0.51 18.12
CA PRO A 995 -26.80 -0.84 17.55
C PRO A 995 -26.56 -2.23 16.85
N ASP A 996 -25.86 -2.23 15.68
CA ASP A 996 -24.71 -3.07 15.14
C ASP A 996 -24.84 -4.63 14.91
N PRO A 997 -24.20 -5.32 13.89
CA PRO A 997 -23.22 -4.87 12.88
C PRO A 997 -23.45 -5.20 11.36
N ASP A 998 -22.93 -4.27 10.54
CA ASP A 998 -22.96 -3.95 9.09
C ASP A 998 -23.27 -5.01 8.00
N PRO A 999 -24.33 -4.77 7.18
CA PRO A 999 -24.29 -4.97 5.72
C PRO A 999 -23.50 -3.84 5.03
N ASP A 1000 -22.82 -4.13 3.91
CA ASP A 1000 -22.23 -3.09 3.05
C ASP A 1000 -23.29 -2.01 2.72
N PRO A 1001 -22.97 -0.72 2.80
CA PRO A 1001 -23.96 0.35 2.85
C PRO A 1001 -24.74 0.46 1.53
N GLU A 1002 -26.08 0.51 1.63
CA GLU A 1002 -26.92 1.03 0.54
C GLU A 1002 -26.38 2.40 0.10
N VAL A 1003 -26.25 2.58 -1.21
CA VAL A 1003 -25.73 3.82 -1.83
C VAL A 1003 -26.68 4.97 -1.52
N ASP A 1004 -26.18 6.03 -0.88
CA ASP A 1004 -26.99 7.17 -0.43
C ASP A 1004 -27.41 8.07 -1.59
N VAL A 1005 -28.54 7.76 -2.23
CA VAL A 1005 -29.09 8.54 -3.34
C VAL A 1005 -29.67 9.91 -2.94
N THR A 1006 -29.61 10.32 -1.66
CA THR A 1006 -30.19 11.58 -1.16
C THR A 1006 -29.70 12.81 -1.94
N ALA A 1007 -28.44 12.81 -2.35
CA ALA A 1007 -27.87 13.90 -3.15
C ALA A 1007 -28.53 14.00 -4.54
N LEU A 1008 -28.83 12.86 -5.18
CA LEU A 1008 -29.57 12.80 -6.45
C LEU A 1008 -31.04 13.19 -6.28
N GLU A 1009 -31.70 12.72 -5.22
CA GLU A 1009 -33.10 13.10 -4.90
C GLU A 1009 -33.24 14.63 -4.67
N ALA A 1010 -32.31 15.21 -3.92
CA ALA A 1010 -32.28 16.65 -3.65
C ALA A 1010 -32.07 17.47 -4.93
N LEU A 1011 -31.18 16.99 -5.81
CA LEU A 1011 -30.94 17.60 -7.12
C LEU A 1011 -32.18 17.46 -8.03
N LEU A 1012 -32.79 16.27 -8.11
CA LEU A 1012 -34.04 16.03 -8.84
C LEU A 1012 -35.15 16.97 -8.39
N LYS A 1013 -35.32 17.16 -7.08
CA LYS A 1013 -36.31 18.09 -6.53
C LYS A 1013 -36.04 19.54 -6.95
N LYS A 1014 -34.77 19.96 -6.94
CA LYS A 1014 -34.36 21.32 -7.35
C LYS A 1014 -34.58 21.54 -8.84
N VAL A 1015 -34.21 20.56 -9.67
CA VAL A 1015 -34.30 20.63 -11.12
C VAL A 1015 -35.75 20.51 -11.61
N LYS A 1016 -36.58 19.64 -11.01
CA LYS A 1016 -38.03 19.54 -11.28
C LYS A 1016 -38.82 20.82 -10.95
N ALA A 1017 -38.27 21.69 -10.10
CA ALA A 1017 -38.89 22.97 -9.78
C ALA A 1017 -38.64 24.05 -10.86
N ILE A 1018 -37.76 23.79 -11.84
CA ILE A 1018 -37.49 24.71 -12.93
C ILE A 1018 -38.64 24.60 -13.95
N SER A 1019 -39.45 25.65 -14.05
CA SER A 1019 -40.49 25.81 -15.08
C SER A 1019 -39.95 26.65 -16.24
N ASN A 1020 -40.45 26.37 -17.44
CA ASN A 1020 -40.26 27.21 -18.62
C ASN A 1020 -41.59 27.77 -19.16
N ASP A 1021 -42.63 27.85 -18.32
CA ASP A 1021 -43.96 28.32 -18.72
C ASP A 1021 -43.99 29.80 -19.15
N ASP A 1022 -43.01 30.58 -18.69
CA ASP A 1022 -42.82 31.98 -19.06
C ASP A 1022 -41.81 32.19 -20.20
N GLY A 1023 -41.26 31.10 -20.76
CA GLY A 1023 -40.28 31.13 -21.83
C GLY A 1023 -38.89 31.62 -21.40
N THR A 1024 -38.55 31.53 -20.11
CA THR A 1024 -37.24 31.96 -19.58
C THR A 1024 -36.05 31.23 -20.22
N TYR A 1025 -36.22 29.98 -20.64
CA TYR A 1025 -35.19 29.12 -21.21
C TYR A 1025 -35.53 28.71 -22.65
N THR A 1026 -34.52 28.40 -23.48
CA THR A 1026 -34.78 27.87 -24.83
C THR A 1026 -35.53 26.54 -24.75
N SER A 1027 -36.34 26.23 -25.76
CA SER A 1027 -37.11 24.98 -25.78
C SER A 1027 -36.19 23.75 -25.77
N ASP A 1028 -35.08 23.81 -26.52
CA ASP A 1028 -34.13 22.70 -26.67
C ASP A 1028 -33.37 22.41 -25.36
N SER A 1029 -32.84 23.45 -24.70
CA SER A 1029 -32.13 23.27 -23.42
C SER A 1029 -33.07 22.82 -22.30
N TYR A 1030 -34.34 23.26 -22.32
CA TYR A 1030 -35.34 22.81 -21.35
C TYR A 1030 -35.78 21.36 -21.58
N GLU A 1031 -35.92 20.91 -22.84
CA GLU A 1031 -36.27 19.52 -23.17
C GLU A 1031 -35.13 18.53 -22.85
N ALA A 1032 -33.88 18.95 -23.04
CA ALA A 1032 -32.71 18.20 -22.59
C ALA A 1032 -32.71 18.00 -21.06
N LEU A 1033 -33.04 19.05 -20.30
CA LEU A 1033 -33.19 18.96 -18.86
C LEU A 1033 -34.32 18.00 -18.44
N GLN A 1034 -35.48 18.05 -19.09
CA GLN A 1034 -36.58 17.12 -18.80
C GLN A 1034 -36.21 15.66 -19.09
N THR A 1035 -35.39 15.43 -20.12
CA THR A 1035 -34.90 14.08 -20.47
C THR A 1035 -33.91 13.57 -19.42
N ALA A 1036 -33.00 14.42 -18.94
CA ALA A 1036 -32.08 14.07 -17.85
C ALA A 1036 -32.83 13.78 -16.53
N ILE A 1037 -33.87 14.56 -16.21
CA ILE A 1037 -34.76 14.29 -15.07
C ILE A 1037 -35.42 12.92 -15.21
N ALA A 1038 -36.00 12.60 -16.37
CA ALA A 1038 -36.71 11.34 -16.59
C ALA A 1038 -35.77 10.12 -16.50
N LYS A 1039 -34.52 10.27 -16.96
CA LYS A 1039 -33.51 9.22 -16.83
C LYS A 1039 -33.06 9.05 -15.37
N ALA A 1040 -32.72 10.13 -14.69
CA ALA A 1040 -32.36 10.08 -13.27
C ALA A 1040 -33.51 9.55 -12.39
N ASP A 1041 -34.78 9.86 -12.71
CA ASP A 1041 -35.96 9.30 -12.03
C ASP A 1041 -36.15 7.79 -12.27
N ALA A 1042 -35.75 7.28 -13.43
CA ALA A 1042 -35.84 5.85 -13.73
C ALA A 1042 -34.68 5.08 -13.12
N ASP A 1043 -33.50 5.69 -13.08
CA ASP A 1043 -32.28 5.07 -12.61
C ASP A 1043 -32.20 5.08 -11.06
N ILE A 1044 -32.85 6.04 -10.37
CA ILE A 1044 -32.69 6.25 -8.91
C ILE A 1044 -33.06 5.06 -8.04
N ASP A 1045 -34.05 4.26 -8.44
CA ASP A 1045 -34.49 3.06 -7.73
C ASP A 1045 -33.66 1.81 -8.10
N THR A 1046 -32.68 1.95 -9.00
CA THR A 1046 -31.83 0.86 -9.53
C THR A 1046 -30.33 1.15 -9.41
N ILE A 1047 -29.94 2.24 -8.74
CA ILE A 1047 -28.54 2.57 -8.47
C ILE A 1047 -28.05 1.65 -7.34
N GLU A 1048 -27.08 0.81 -7.64
CA GLU A 1048 -26.52 -0.15 -6.69
C GLU A 1048 -25.06 0.20 -6.31
N THR A 1049 -24.43 1.18 -6.97
CA THR A 1049 -23.05 1.62 -6.69
C THR A 1049 -22.88 3.16 -6.61
N GLU A 1050 -21.92 3.64 -5.80
CA GLU A 1050 -21.59 5.08 -5.68
C GLU A 1050 -21.17 5.70 -7.02
N ALA A 1051 -20.57 4.90 -7.91
CA ALA A 1051 -20.18 5.33 -9.26
C ALA A 1051 -21.40 5.57 -10.17
N GLU A 1052 -22.47 4.76 -10.04
CA GLU A 1052 -23.74 4.98 -10.74
C GLU A 1052 -24.45 6.22 -10.19
N LEU A 1053 -24.40 6.43 -8.87
CA LEU A 1053 -24.92 7.63 -8.21
C LEU A 1053 -24.21 8.90 -8.70
N ASP A 1054 -22.88 8.91 -8.68
CA ASP A 1054 -22.08 10.03 -9.19
C ASP A 1054 -22.34 10.30 -10.66
N THR A 1055 -22.52 9.25 -11.46
CA THR A 1055 -22.86 9.38 -12.88
C THR A 1055 -24.23 10.04 -13.06
N ALA A 1056 -25.24 9.63 -12.30
CA ALA A 1056 -26.58 10.21 -12.35
C ALA A 1056 -26.61 11.67 -11.87
N ILE A 1057 -25.90 11.99 -10.76
CA ILE A 1057 -25.79 13.34 -10.23
C ILE A 1057 -25.10 14.26 -11.24
N ASN A 1058 -23.96 13.84 -11.80
CA ASN A 1058 -23.20 14.64 -12.75
C ASN A 1058 -23.97 14.88 -14.05
N ALA A 1059 -24.69 13.87 -14.56
CA ALA A 1059 -25.53 14.03 -15.75
C ALA A 1059 -26.67 15.05 -15.52
N LEU A 1060 -27.33 14.97 -14.36
CA LEU A 1060 -28.44 15.87 -14.03
C LEU A 1060 -27.95 17.30 -13.73
N GLN A 1061 -26.78 17.45 -13.09
CA GLN A 1061 -26.15 18.74 -12.82
C GLN A 1061 -25.66 19.39 -14.13
N ALA A 1062 -25.06 18.62 -15.04
CA ALA A 1062 -24.64 19.10 -16.35
C ALA A 1062 -25.84 19.63 -17.18
N ALA A 1063 -26.95 18.89 -17.21
CA ALA A 1063 -28.16 19.34 -17.89
C ALA A 1063 -28.74 20.63 -17.28
N MET A 1064 -28.63 20.81 -15.96
CA MET A 1064 -29.05 22.06 -15.30
C MET A 1064 -28.12 23.23 -15.65
N ASP A 1065 -26.81 23.00 -15.74
CA ASP A 1065 -25.82 24.03 -16.08
C ASP A 1065 -25.87 24.42 -17.56
N GLU A 1066 -26.35 23.53 -18.44
CA GLU A 1066 -26.60 23.77 -19.86
C GLU A 1066 -27.95 24.45 -20.16
N LEU A 1067 -28.72 24.87 -19.13
CA LEU A 1067 -29.92 25.68 -19.35
C LEU A 1067 -29.59 27.05 -19.97
N GLU A 1068 -29.91 27.20 -21.25
CA GLU A 1068 -29.76 28.46 -21.97
C GLU A 1068 -31.00 29.33 -21.79
N LYS A 1069 -30.84 30.59 -21.39
CA LYS A 1069 -31.94 31.55 -21.35
C LYS A 1069 -32.37 31.91 -22.77
N ALA A 1070 -33.68 31.94 -23.02
CA ALA A 1070 -34.18 32.42 -24.30
C ALA A 1070 -33.89 33.92 -24.42
N ASP A 1071 -33.22 34.34 -25.49
CA ASP A 1071 -32.97 35.76 -25.76
C ASP A 1071 -34.31 36.48 -25.95
N GLU A 1072 -34.57 37.49 -25.11
CA GLU A 1072 -35.63 38.47 -25.34
C GLU A 1072 -35.25 39.33 -26.55
N ASP A 1073 -35.42 38.82 -27.77
CA ASP A 1073 -35.85 39.61 -28.92
C ASP A 1073 -36.13 38.77 -30.17
N SER A 1074 -37.27 39.12 -30.77
CA SER A 1074 -37.69 38.89 -32.16
C SER A 1074 -38.57 37.67 -32.48
N GLU A 1075 -39.86 37.98 -32.48
CA GLU A 1075 -40.89 37.45 -33.36
C GLU A 1075 -40.41 37.19 -34.81
N GLY A 1076 -40.75 36.01 -35.34
CA GLY A 1076 -41.50 35.95 -36.60
C GLY A 1076 -40.86 35.24 -37.82
N ASN A 1077 -41.67 34.30 -38.37
CA ASN A 1077 -41.72 33.83 -39.76
C ASN A 1077 -40.55 32.92 -40.23
N GLY A 1078 -40.72 31.71 -40.78
CA GLY A 1078 -41.86 31.01 -41.38
C GLY A 1078 -41.37 30.25 -42.63
N SER A 1079 -41.82 28.99 -42.79
CA SER A 1079 -41.85 28.11 -44.00
C SER A 1079 -40.51 27.48 -44.47
N GLU A 1080 -40.36 26.15 -44.36
CA GLU A 1080 -40.54 25.10 -45.42
C GLU A 1080 -39.34 25.04 -46.41
N ASP A 1081 -38.70 23.93 -46.77
CA ASP A 1081 -38.91 22.48 -46.58
C ASP A 1081 -37.69 21.71 -47.19
N THR A 1082 -37.58 20.42 -46.86
CA THR A 1082 -36.90 19.30 -47.57
C THR A 1082 -35.39 18.98 -47.41
N ASP A 1083 -35.15 17.93 -46.63
CA ASP A 1083 -34.48 16.64 -46.92
C ASP A 1083 -32.99 16.49 -47.29
N GLU A 1084 -32.42 15.53 -46.54
CA GLU A 1084 -31.42 14.49 -46.87
C GLU A 1084 -29.90 14.67 -46.57
N GLU A 1085 -29.43 13.68 -45.78
CA GLU A 1085 -28.08 13.08 -45.62
C GLU A 1085 -27.08 13.59 -44.54
N LEU A 1086 -26.88 12.70 -43.54
CA LEU A 1086 -25.76 12.56 -42.57
C LEU A 1086 -24.40 12.21 -43.26
N PRO A 1087 -23.23 12.12 -42.57
CA PRO A 1087 -22.76 12.72 -41.30
C PRO A 1087 -21.30 13.27 -41.33
N ASN A 1088 -20.83 13.70 -40.15
CA ASN A 1088 -19.48 13.59 -39.56
C ASN A 1088 -18.51 14.81 -39.45
N THR A 1089 -18.22 15.10 -38.17
CA THR A 1089 -16.91 15.30 -37.50
C THR A 1089 -16.30 16.71 -37.32
N ALA A 1090 -15.94 16.96 -36.04
CA ALA A 1090 -15.07 17.98 -35.42
C ALA A 1090 -15.62 19.43 -35.40
N THR A 1091 -15.80 20.16 -34.29
CA THR A 1091 -14.85 20.54 -33.21
C THR A 1091 -15.57 21.51 -32.24
N PRO A 1092 -15.29 21.59 -30.91
CA PRO A 1092 -15.65 22.78 -30.14
C PRO A 1092 -14.46 23.34 -29.33
N MET A 1093 -13.70 24.25 -29.93
CA MET A 1093 -12.77 25.15 -29.21
C MET A 1093 -12.96 26.63 -29.61
N TYR A 1094 -13.74 26.90 -30.66
CA TYR A 1094 -13.91 28.24 -31.21
C TYR A 1094 -15.04 29.05 -30.54
N ASN A 1095 -16.04 28.37 -29.96
CA ASN A 1095 -17.21 29.02 -29.35
C ASN A 1095 -16.90 29.58 -27.95
N TRP A 1096 -16.02 28.94 -27.17
CA TRP A 1096 -15.60 29.41 -25.85
C TRP A 1096 -14.74 30.68 -25.91
N MET A 1097 -13.98 30.89 -26.99
CA MET A 1097 -13.16 32.08 -27.20
C MET A 1097 -14.00 33.33 -27.52
N LEU A 1098 -15.16 33.17 -28.18
CA LEU A 1098 -16.06 34.28 -28.51
C LEU A 1098 -16.93 34.70 -27.32
N LEU A 1099 -17.33 33.76 -26.45
CA LEU A 1099 -18.07 34.06 -25.22
C LEU A 1099 -17.21 34.85 -24.21
N GLY A 1100 -15.93 34.51 -24.09
CA GLY A 1100 -14.98 35.21 -23.20
C GLY A 1100 -14.76 36.68 -23.58
N ILE A 1101 -14.72 37.00 -24.87
CA ILE A 1101 -14.52 38.38 -25.35
C ILE A 1101 -15.79 39.24 -25.11
N ALA A 1102 -16.98 38.64 -25.19
CA ALA A 1102 -18.24 39.35 -24.92
C ALA A 1102 -18.43 39.71 -23.43
N LEU A 1103 -17.98 38.84 -22.51
CA LEU A 1103 -18.08 39.06 -21.06
C LEU A 1103 -17.13 40.16 -20.55
N VAL A 1104 -15.95 40.32 -21.17
CA VAL A 1104 -14.99 41.38 -20.83
C VAL A 1104 -15.49 42.78 -21.24
N ILE A 1105 -16.23 42.88 -22.36
CA ILE A 1105 -16.80 44.17 -22.83
C ILE A 1105 -17.96 44.63 -21.95
N ILE A 1106 -18.74 43.71 -21.38
CA ILE A 1106 -19.88 44.02 -20.49
C ILE A 1106 -19.40 44.41 -19.09
N GLY A 1107 -18.32 43.79 -18.59
CA GLY A 1107 -17.70 44.13 -17.30
C GLY A 1107 -17.14 45.55 -17.22
N LEU A 1108 -16.62 46.10 -18.32
CA LEU A 1108 -16.03 47.45 -18.37
C LEU A 1108 -17.07 48.59 -18.35
N ALA A 1109 -18.36 48.31 -18.55
CA ALA A 1109 -19.43 49.32 -18.52
C ALA A 1109 -20.06 49.56 -17.13
N ALA A 1110 -19.77 48.72 -16.13
CA ALA A 1110 -20.44 48.76 -14.82
C ALA A 1110 -19.74 49.60 -13.72
N LEU A 1111 -18.60 50.24 -14.00
CA LEU A 1111 -17.83 51.00 -13.00
C LEU A 1111 -17.86 52.53 -13.16
N PHE A 1112 -19.02 53.12 -13.47
CA PHE A 1112 -19.25 54.56 -13.27
C PHE A 1112 -20.62 54.88 -12.68
N PRO A 1113 -20.68 55.49 -11.47
CA PRO A 1113 -21.70 56.49 -11.19
C PRO A 1113 -21.08 57.84 -10.82
N VAL A 1114 -21.35 58.83 -11.66
CA VAL A 1114 -21.11 60.26 -11.39
C VAL A 1114 -22.18 60.78 -10.42
N ARG A 1115 -21.71 61.37 -9.31
CA ARG A 1115 -22.45 62.22 -8.34
C ARG A 1115 -23.42 63.22 -9.00
N LYS A 1116 -24.61 63.48 -8.40
CA LYS A 1116 -24.93 64.65 -7.51
C LYS A 1116 -26.44 65.04 -7.42
N TYR A 1117 -26.86 65.44 -6.20
CA TYR A 1117 -27.97 66.34 -5.77
C TYR A 1117 -29.44 65.84 -5.85
N LYS A 1118 -30.37 66.09 -4.90
CA LYS A 1118 -30.57 67.24 -3.96
C LYS A 1118 -31.70 66.95 -2.90
N ASN A 1119 -31.52 67.46 -1.67
CA ASN A 1119 -32.50 68.15 -0.77
C ASN A 1119 -33.77 67.44 -0.21
N LEU A 1120 -33.96 67.35 1.13
CA LEU A 1120 -34.68 68.30 2.06
C LEU A 1120 -35.16 67.65 3.40
N SER A 1121 -35.01 68.41 4.51
CA SER A 1121 -35.73 68.40 5.83
C SER A 1121 -35.76 67.09 6.66
N ASN A 1122 -35.51 67.04 7.96
CA ASN A 1122 -35.57 67.98 9.10
C ASN A 1122 -34.53 67.59 10.16
#